data_AF-A0A2E7EMW7-F1
#
_entry.id   AF-A0A2E7EMW7-F1
#
_cell.length_a   1.000
_cell.length_b   1.000
_cell.length_c   1.000
_cell.angle_alpha   90.00
_cell.angle_beta   90.00
_cell.angle_gamma   90.00
#
_symmetry.space_group_name_H-M   'P 1'
#
loop_
_entity.id
_entity.type
_entity.pdbx_description
1 polymer ?
#
loop_
_entity_poly.entity_id
_entity_poly.type
_entity_poly.pdbx_seq_one_letter_code
_entity_poly.pdbx_strand_id
1 'polypeptide(L)'
;MYFRKALKKLGKSTSLEVEVRFDGSQLQPSACNLRRYLAIACLAVVLLPANQLHIAPARGQIATPKPPIPTGDVSVYLSSFVTGLPVEQEFLTPVFTQRVGPTDLAEVPDGSGDLVLTNYGGTAYRIDAAGRMPDRPFLDLLNPASSSYSPNFEFGGAHGLTSIAFHPQFNDPLHLGHRKFYTIEPETSGSGVSDFVESIIPGDHHQEAVYEYTLETTDAQSCLSACAASKRALLRVQQPGWHHNLGDLLFDDGEILYVSSADGNVGGRVPPVMSDNSQVLSNVFGKILRIDPLGTNSTNGRYGIPNDNPFVDGEGSNLDEIYAYGLRNPFRIDFDLETGDMYASETGEISIESVERITKGGNFGWNLKEGSYLFDRRTREVSDDFDFDENGRGDVAQAHDLIEPIIEYDRDEGRAVVGAVPFRGDSLPKLDGKIIFADFIGRLFHGDPITGEPYHALIDPQGGALPYNIHSVNQDSDGDVYLLGITRENDVFDGVIMKLFATPTTVGDTNGDGALNSADIDLLTKLAREESREIQFDLSGDGVLNNLDRLFLIDNIFQTNLGDANLDGRWTSADLVIVFQAGEYQDEQPNNSGWSEGDWNGDGDFTSRDFVIALQRNRYGDDNAAILVPEPVFGISLALPVLLVLLDRRRSC
;
A
#
# COMPACT_ATOMS: atom_id res chain seq x y z
N MET A 1 -31.12 -32.14 6.63
CA MET A 1 -31.94 -33.17 5.96
C MET A 1 -32.82 -32.52 4.89
N TYR A 2 -32.22 -31.99 3.81
CA TYR A 2 -32.87 -31.64 2.54
C TYR A 2 -31.75 -31.33 1.53
N PHE A 3 -31.17 -32.37 0.91
CA PHE A 3 -30.32 -32.24 -0.29
C PHE A 3 -30.25 -33.60 -0.98
N ARG A 4 -31.39 -34.04 -1.52
CA ARG A 4 -31.46 -35.16 -2.48
C ARG A 4 -32.58 -34.90 -3.47
N LYS A 5 -32.30 -34.09 -4.50
CA LYS A 5 -33.01 -34.12 -5.79
C LYS A 5 -32.40 -33.13 -6.79
N ALA A 6 -31.18 -33.40 -7.29
CA ALA A 6 -30.70 -32.78 -8.53
C ALA A 6 -29.46 -33.43 -9.17
N LEU A 7 -29.28 -34.76 -9.12
CA LEU A 7 -28.29 -35.41 -9.98
C LEU A 7 -28.86 -36.72 -10.54
N LYS A 8 -29.73 -36.58 -11.53
CA LYS A 8 -30.14 -37.69 -12.40
C LYS A 8 -30.38 -37.20 -13.83
N LYS A 9 -29.33 -36.61 -14.42
CA LYS A 9 -29.18 -36.47 -15.86
C LYS A 9 -27.72 -36.15 -16.15
N LEU A 10 -26.91 -37.19 -16.31
CA LEU A 10 -25.76 -37.28 -17.21
C LEU A 10 -25.28 -38.73 -17.11
N GLY A 11 -25.42 -39.45 -18.22
CA GLY A 11 -25.02 -40.85 -18.30
C GLY A 11 -23.50 -40.97 -18.40
N LYS A 12 -22.96 -41.93 -17.62
CA LYS A 12 -21.61 -42.49 -17.68
C LYS A 12 -20.45 -41.55 -17.25
N SER A 13 -19.94 -41.75 -16.04
CA SER A 13 -18.67 -42.47 -15.84
C SER A 13 -18.55 -42.89 -14.37
N THR A 14 -17.86 -43.99 -14.13
CA THR A 14 -17.75 -44.76 -12.87
C THR A 14 -17.12 -43.97 -11.72
N SER A 15 -17.84 -43.81 -10.60
CA SER A 15 -17.27 -43.44 -9.30
C SER A 15 -17.33 -44.62 -8.34
N LEU A 16 -16.19 -45.02 -7.78
CA LEU A 16 -16.09 -45.96 -6.68
C LEU A 16 -16.30 -45.16 -5.37
N GLU A 17 -17.46 -45.30 -4.74
CA GLU A 17 -17.72 -44.71 -3.41
C GLU A 17 -17.22 -45.67 -2.31
N VAL A 18 -16.42 -45.15 -1.36
CA VAL A 18 -16.10 -45.82 -0.10
C VAL A 18 -16.82 -45.07 1.02
N GLU A 19 -17.89 -45.67 1.56
CA GLU A 19 -18.64 -45.13 2.70
C GLU A 19 -17.95 -45.55 4.01
N VAL A 20 -17.44 -44.59 4.79
CA VAL A 20 -16.96 -44.83 6.17
C VAL A 20 -17.98 -44.23 7.14
N ARG A 21 -18.69 -45.08 7.88
CA ARG A 21 -19.58 -44.65 8.97
C ARG A 21 -18.85 -44.66 10.30
N PHE A 22 -19.00 -43.58 11.06
CA PHE A 22 -18.70 -43.56 12.49
C PHE A 22 -20.01 -43.49 13.26
N ASP A 23 -20.25 -44.48 14.11
CA ASP A 23 -21.39 -44.50 15.04
C ASP A 23 -20.95 -43.88 16.38
N GLY A 24 -21.82 -43.05 16.94
CA GLY A 24 -21.53 -42.24 18.10
C GLY A 24 -21.62 -43.03 19.39
N SER A 25 -20.48 -43.30 20.03
CA SER A 25 -20.37 -43.30 21.49
C SER A 25 -18.91 -43.23 21.93
N GLN A 26 -18.69 -42.40 22.95
CA GLN A 26 -17.52 -42.26 23.81
C GLN A 26 -16.51 -43.43 23.75
N LEU A 27 -15.30 -43.16 23.26
CA LEU A 27 -14.05 -43.84 23.61
C LEU A 27 -12.87 -43.01 23.06
N GLN A 28 -12.08 -42.38 23.91
CA GLN A 28 -10.70 -42.03 23.54
C GLN A 28 -9.91 -43.33 23.37
N PRO A 29 -9.08 -43.47 22.32
CA PRO A 29 -7.74 -43.97 22.59
C PRO A 29 -6.62 -43.32 21.76
N SER A 30 -5.45 -43.47 22.36
CA SER A 30 -4.09 -42.99 22.08
C SER A 30 -3.50 -43.23 20.67
N ALA A 31 -2.46 -42.43 20.39
CA ALA A 31 -1.71 -42.23 19.15
C ALA A 31 -0.94 -43.45 18.55
N CYS A 32 -1.45 -44.68 18.66
CA CYS A 32 -0.72 -45.88 18.22
C CYS A 32 -1.36 -46.70 17.08
N ASN A 33 -2.45 -46.24 16.44
CA ASN A 33 -3.11 -46.98 15.35
C ASN A 33 -3.12 -46.30 13.96
N LEU A 34 -2.53 -45.11 13.81
CA LEU A 34 -2.55 -44.38 12.52
C LEU A 34 -1.53 -44.90 11.48
N ARG A 35 -0.53 -45.69 11.88
CA ARG A 35 0.52 -46.20 10.97
C ARG A 35 0.13 -47.43 10.14
N ARG A 36 -1.02 -48.06 10.39
CA ARG A 36 -1.45 -49.24 9.60
C ARG A 36 -2.41 -48.91 8.44
N TYR A 37 -2.99 -47.71 8.41
CA TYR A 37 -3.88 -47.30 7.31
C TYR A 37 -3.17 -46.59 6.15
N LEU A 38 -1.96 -46.08 6.34
CA LEU A 38 -1.17 -45.41 5.29
C LEU A 38 -0.38 -46.38 4.38
N ALA A 39 -0.27 -47.67 4.73
CA ALA A 39 0.51 -48.64 3.96
C ALA A 39 -0.24 -49.33 2.81
N ILE A 40 -1.55 -49.08 2.65
CA ILE A 40 -2.38 -49.71 1.59
C ILE A 40 -2.73 -48.71 0.46
N ALA A 41 -2.45 -47.41 0.63
CA ALA A 41 -2.70 -46.40 -0.40
C ALA A 41 -1.53 -46.18 -1.39
N CYS A 42 -0.37 -46.80 -1.18
CA CYS A 42 0.83 -46.60 -2.01
C CYS A 42 1.08 -47.67 -3.10
N LEU A 43 0.09 -48.49 -3.47
CA LEU A 43 0.29 -49.54 -4.47
C LEU A 43 -0.80 -49.53 -5.56
N ALA A 44 -0.92 -48.43 -6.31
CA ALA A 44 -1.75 -48.38 -7.52
C ALA A 44 -1.29 -47.32 -8.55
N VAL A 45 0.02 -47.09 -8.70
CA VAL A 45 0.55 -46.27 -9.80
C VAL A 45 1.75 -46.98 -10.43
N VAL A 46 1.51 -47.95 -11.32
CA VAL A 46 2.48 -48.33 -12.35
C VAL A 46 1.71 -48.83 -13.58
N LEU A 47 2.12 -48.35 -14.75
CA LEU A 47 1.82 -48.79 -16.13
C LEU A 47 0.77 -47.97 -16.92
N LEU A 48 1.19 -46.81 -17.42
CA LEU A 48 0.80 -46.34 -18.75
C LEU A 48 2.07 -46.01 -19.56
N PRO A 49 2.10 -46.29 -20.88
CA PRO A 49 3.30 -46.12 -21.70
C PRO A 49 3.67 -44.65 -21.87
N ALA A 50 4.96 -44.36 -21.72
CA ALA A 50 5.55 -43.03 -21.54
C ALA A 50 5.61 -42.12 -22.80
N ASN A 51 4.80 -42.36 -23.82
CA ASN A 51 4.78 -41.50 -25.01
C ASN A 51 3.35 -40.99 -25.23
N GLN A 52 3.17 -39.67 -25.11
CA GLN A 52 1.94 -38.87 -25.22
C GLN A 52 1.22 -38.48 -23.90
N LEU A 53 1.96 -38.08 -22.87
CA LEU A 53 1.42 -37.13 -21.89
C LEU A 53 1.87 -35.72 -22.30
N HIS A 54 1.10 -35.04 -23.14
CA HIS A 54 1.07 -33.58 -23.09
C HIS A 54 0.20 -33.23 -21.88
N ILE A 55 0.86 -32.88 -20.78
CA ILE A 55 0.19 -32.22 -19.67
C ILE A 55 -0.18 -30.84 -20.22
N ALA A 56 -1.45 -30.65 -20.58
CA ALA A 56 -1.95 -29.31 -20.84
C ALA A 56 -1.66 -28.45 -19.59
N PRO A 57 -1.17 -27.21 -19.74
CA PRO A 57 -0.97 -26.33 -18.60
C PRO A 57 -2.26 -26.25 -17.78
N ALA A 58 -2.12 -26.07 -16.46
CA ALA A 58 -3.27 -25.78 -15.63
C ALA A 58 -3.99 -24.56 -16.23
N ARG A 59 -5.32 -24.65 -16.34
CA ARG A 59 -6.15 -23.63 -17.00
C ARG A 59 -5.83 -22.25 -16.37
N GLY A 60 -5.18 -21.37 -17.12
CA GLY A 60 -4.81 -20.01 -16.70
C GLY A 60 -3.33 -19.75 -16.33
N GLN A 61 -2.40 -20.61 -16.73
CA GLN A 61 -0.98 -20.22 -16.81
C GLN A 61 -0.63 -19.89 -18.26
N ILE A 62 0.13 -18.81 -18.48
CA ILE A 62 0.79 -18.54 -19.75
C ILE A 62 1.64 -19.76 -20.15
N ALA A 63 1.64 -20.09 -21.44
CA ALA A 63 2.31 -21.30 -21.95
C ALA A 63 3.81 -21.34 -21.57
N THR A 64 4.43 -20.16 -21.48
CA THR A 64 5.80 -19.97 -21.02
C THR A 64 5.79 -18.94 -19.88
N PRO A 65 6.00 -19.34 -18.61
CA PRO A 65 6.13 -18.42 -17.49
C PRO A 65 7.23 -17.37 -17.73
N LYS A 66 7.05 -16.17 -17.20
CA LYS A 66 8.09 -15.14 -17.22
C LYS A 66 9.26 -15.57 -16.30
N PRO A 67 10.49 -15.14 -16.59
CA PRO A 67 11.60 -15.38 -15.67
C PRO A 67 11.30 -14.80 -14.28
N PRO A 68 11.76 -15.44 -13.19
CA PRO A 68 11.62 -14.88 -11.86
C PRO A 68 12.21 -13.48 -11.77
N ILE A 69 11.55 -12.60 -11.04
CA ILE A 69 12.02 -11.23 -10.82
C ILE A 69 13.30 -11.29 -9.98
N PRO A 70 14.40 -10.66 -10.43
CA PRO A 70 15.62 -10.62 -9.64
C PRO A 70 15.45 -9.72 -8.41
N THR A 71 16.22 -9.99 -7.37
CA THR A 71 16.34 -9.06 -6.23
C THR A 71 17.20 -7.86 -6.61
N GLY A 72 16.71 -6.66 -6.37
CA GLY A 72 17.43 -5.40 -6.59
C GLY A 72 18.53 -5.16 -5.56
N ASP A 73 19.27 -4.06 -5.73
CA ASP A 73 20.32 -3.60 -4.81
C ASP A 73 19.84 -2.50 -3.84
N VAL A 74 18.53 -2.28 -3.81
CA VAL A 74 17.87 -1.32 -2.93
C VAL A 74 17.32 -2.04 -1.71
N SER A 75 17.86 -1.67 -0.55
CA SER A 75 17.35 -2.10 0.75
C SER A 75 16.52 -0.99 1.37
N VAL A 76 15.35 -1.36 1.85
CA VAL A 76 14.37 -0.49 2.50
C VAL A 76 13.96 -1.05 3.84
N TYR A 77 13.61 -0.17 4.76
CA TYR A 77 12.95 -0.51 6.00
C TYR A 77 11.51 0.00 5.99
N LEU A 78 10.61 -0.70 6.69
CA LEU A 78 9.22 -0.29 6.86
C LEU A 78 8.95 -0.02 8.32
N SER A 79 8.64 1.24 8.64
CA SER A 79 8.20 1.62 9.97
C SER A 79 6.68 1.65 10.04
N SER A 80 6.10 1.16 11.14
CA SER A 80 4.65 1.29 11.38
C SER A 80 4.33 2.73 11.76
N PHE A 81 3.75 3.48 10.82
CA PHE A 81 3.33 4.87 11.02
C PHE A 81 2.05 4.92 11.87
N VAL A 82 1.04 4.11 11.53
CA VAL A 82 -0.21 3.97 12.31
C VAL A 82 -0.56 2.50 12.46
N THR A 83 -0.94 2.09 13.68
CA THR A 83 -1.31 0.71 14.02
C THR A 83 -2.67 0.67 14.70
N GLY A 84 -3.35 -0.48 14.65
CA GLY A 84 -4.63 -0.68 15.34
C GLY A 84 -5.78 0.06 14.66
N LEU A 85 -5.68 0.26 13.34
CA LEU A 85 -6.78 0.82 12.56
C LEU A 85 -7.97 -0.14 12.61
N PRO A 86 -9.21 0.35 12.84
CA PRO A 86 -10.39 -0.49 12.83
C PRO A 86 -10.52 -1.24 11.49
N VAL A 87 -10.54 -2.56 11.56
CA VAL A 87 -10.95 -3.43 10.45
C VAL A 87 -12.34 -3.93 10.77
N GLU A 88 -13.34 -3.45 10.04
CA GLU A 88 -14.69 -3.96 10.21
C GLU A 88 -14.78 -5.38 9.63
N GLN A 89 -15.26 -6.33 10.43
CA GLN A 89 -15.56 -7.69 10.00
C GLN A 89 -17.05 -7.78 9.69
N GLU A 90 -17.42 -7.73 8.41
CA GLU A 90 -18.79 -8.08 8.03
C GLU A 90 -18.91 -9.59 7.79
N PHE A 91 -19.76 -10.24 8.60
CA PHE A 91 -20.13 -11.64 8.44
C PHE A 91 -21.22 -11.79 7.37
N LEU A 92 -20.84 -11.79 6.09
CA LEU A 92 -21.76 -12.06 4.99
C LEU A 92 -21.91 -13.58 4.75
N THR A 93 -22.66 -14.25 5.63
CA THR A 93 -23.02 -15.69 5.56
C THR A 93 -21.82 -16.66 5.66
N PRO A 94 -22.01 -17.99 5.90
CA PRO A 94 -20.91 -18.89 6.27
C PRO A 94 -19.91 -19.22 5.14
N VAL A 95 -19.92 -18.48 4.03
CA VAL A 95 -19.13 -18.76 2.82
C VAL A 95 -18.24 -17.57 2.42
N PHE A 96 -18.50 -16.34 2.89
CA PHE A 96 -17.68 -15.16 2.58
C PHE A 96 -17.49 -14.28 3.82
N THR A 97 -16.27 -14.23 4.34
CA THR A 97 -15.84 -13.17 5.26
C THR A 97 -15.19 -12.08 4.41
N GLN A 98 -15.88 -10.95 4.21
CA GLN A 98 -15.27 -9.78 3.57
C GLN A 98 -14.66 -8.90 4.65
N ARG A 99 -13.42 -8.48 4.42
CA ARG A 99 -12.59 -7.74 5.37
C ARG A 99 -12.49 -6.32 4.89
N VAL A 100 -12.90 -5.38 5.72
CA VAL A 100 -13.02 -3.97 5.37
C VAL A 100 -11.75 -3.27 5.86
N GLY A 101 -10.83 -2.97 4.93
CA GLY A 101 -9.49 -2.44 5.21
C GLY A 101 -9.27 -1.01 4.72
N PRO A 102 -8.10 -0.42 5.03
CA PRO A 102 -7.68 0.87 4.49
C PRO A 102 -7.64 0.81 2.96
N THR A 103 -8.13 1.86 2.31
CA THR A 103 -8.27 1.94 0.86
C THR A 103 -7.28 2.93 0.27
N ASP A 104 -7.29 4.17 0.73
CA ASP A 104 -6.49 5.25 0.16
C ASP A 104 -5.96 6.19 1.24
N LEU A 105 -4.88 6.91 0.93
CA LEU A 105 -4.21 7.86 1.82
C LEU A 105 -3.78 9.08 1.01
N ALA A 106 -4.32 10.25 1.34
CA ALA A 106 -4.01 11.50 0.67
C ALA A 106 -3.56 12.58 1.66
N GLU A 107 -2.54 13.35 1.29
CA GLU A 107 -2.12 14.51 2.08
C GLU A 107 -3.15 15.65 2.01
N VAL A 108 -3.35 16.35 3.12
CA VAL A 108 -4.11 17.60 3.16
C VAL A 108 -3.18 18.74 2.72
N PRO A 109 -3.46 19.42 1.59
CA PRO A 109 -2.57 20.46 1.06
C PRO A 109 -2.80 21.80 1.78
N ASP A 110 -2.72 21.81 3.11
CA ASP A 110 -2.79 22.98 3.99
C ASP A 110 -1.45 23.27 4.71
N GLY A 111 -0.42 22.47 4.43
CA GLY A 111 0.93 22.60 4.99
C GLY A 111 1.08 22.00 6.39
N SER A 112 0.08 21.29 6.90
CA SER A 112 0.20 20.62 8.21
C SER A 112 0.96 19.30 8.15
N GLY A 113 1.13 18.70 6.96
CA GLY A 113 1.62 17.33 6.78
C GLY A 113 0.62 16.27 7.25
N ASP A 114 -0.66 16.64 7.44
CA ASP A 114 -1.69 15.68 7.83
C ASP A 114 -2.07 14.81 6.63
N LEU A 115 -2.35 13.54 6.89
CA LEU A 115 -2.84 12.58 5.90
C LEU A 115 -4.29 12.23 6.21
N VAL A 116 -5.13 12.00 5.19
CA VAL A 116 -6.47 11.46 5.35
C VAL A 116 -6.52 10.05 4.81
N LEU A 117 -6.71 9.10 5.74
CA LEU A 117 -6.91 7.69 5.43
C LEU A 117 -8.40 7.43 5.16
N THR A 118 -8.71 6.76 4.05
CA THR A 118 -10.05 6.20 3.79
C THR A 118 -10.09 4.70 4.02
N ASN A 119 -11.29 4.17 4.21
CA ASN A 119 -11.52 2.77 4.47
C ASN A 119 -12.78 2.27 3.75
N TYR A 120 -12.78 1.02 3.30
CA TYR A 120 -13.94 0.38 2.67
C TYR A 120 -15.22 0.51 3.51
N GLY A 121 -15.14 0.68 4.83
CA GLY A 121 -16.29 0.79 5.75
C GLY A 121 -16.99 2.15 5.72
N GLY A 122 -16.57 3.04 4.82
CA GLY A 122 -17.18 4.36 4.66
C GLY A 122 -16.73 5.37 5.69
N THR A 123 -15.57 5.18 6.33
CA THR A 123 -14.98 6.17 7.23
C THR A 123 -13.67 6.69 6.67
N ALA A 124 -13.39 7.97 6.96
CA ALA A 124 -12.10 8.58 6.73
C ALA A 124 -11.57 9.21 8.02
N TYR A 125 -10.27 9.16 8.25
CA TYR A 125 -9.60 9.71 9.42
C TYR A 125 -8.46 10.63 9.01
N ARG A 126 -8.46 11.86 9.54
CA ARG A 126 -7.36 12.81 9.40
C ARG A 126 -6.32 12.49 10.47
N ILE A 127 -5.16 12.02 10.06
CA ILE A 127 -4.02 11.60 10.85
C ILE A 127 -3.01 12.74 10.79
N ASP A 128 -2.47 13.15 11.93
CA ASP A 128 -1.46 14.22 11.92
C ASP A 128 -0.09 13.74 11.41
N ALA A 129 0.80 14.69 11.11
CA ALA A 129 2.16 14.40 10.62
C ALA A 129 2.98 13.45 11.54
N ALA A 130 2.62 13.32 12.82
CA ALA A 130 3.26 12.42 13.77
C ALA A 130 2.64 11.00 13.79
N GLY A 131 1.65 10.72 12.92
CA GLY A 131 0.96 9.44 12.86
C GLY A 131 -0.09 9.25 13.97
N ARG A 132 -0.52 10.33 14.64
CA ARG A 132 -1.54 10.23 15.68
C ARG A 132 -2.92 10.28 15.04
N MET A 133 -3.70 9.24 15.31
CA MET A 133 -5.07 9.12 14.82
C MET A 133 -6.07 9.67 15.86
N PRO A 134 -7.03 10.52 15.47
CA PRO A 134 -8.03 11.06 16.39
C PRO A 134 -9.11 10.04 16.75
N ASP A 135 -9.77 10.24 17.90
CA ASP A 135 -10.90 9.41 18.36
C ASP A 135 -12.15 9.51 17.47
N ARG A 136 -12.22 10.53 16.61
CA ARG A 136 -13.37 10.81 15.74
C ARG A 136 -12.96 10.81 14.28
N PRO A 137 -13.79 10.24 13.38
CA PRO A 137 -13.52 10.28 11.96
C PRO A 137 -13.61 11.70 11.41
N PHE A 138 -12.81 11.97 10.39
CA PHE A 138 -12.92 13.14 9.54
C PHE A 138 -14.23 13.09 8.75
N LEU A 139 -14.53 11.95 8.11
CA LEU A 139 -15.78 11.68 7.38
C LEU A 139 -16.34 10.33 7.80
N ASP A 140 -17.67 10.23 7.92
CA ASP A 140 -18.36 8.98 8.28
C ASP A 140 -19.64 8.87 7.46
N LEU A 141 -19.67 7.92 6.51
CA LEU A 141 -20.81 7.68 5.64
C LEU A 141 -21.95 6.95 6.34
N LEU A 142 -21.74 6.34 7.51
CA LEU A 142 -22.83 5.73 8.30
C LEU A 142 -23.53 6.75 9.19
N ASN A 143 -22.88 7.87 9.45
CA ASN A 143 -23.44 8.95 10.23
C ASN A 143 -24.43 9.78 9.38
N PRO A 144 -25.73 9.83 9.76
CA PRO A 144 -26.75 10.58 9.01
C PRO A 144 -26.52 12.10 9.01
N ALA A 145 -25.61 12.61 9.84
CA ALA A 145 -25.21 14.00 9.83
C ALA A 145 -24.24 14.35 8.69
N SER A 146 -23.44 13.40 8.21
CA SER A 146 -22.44 13.60 7.13
C SER A 146 -22.90 13.04 5.79
N SER A 147 -23.83 12.08 5.79
CA SER A 147 -24.31 11.45 4.56
C SER A 147 -25.82 11.19 4.63
N SER A 148 -26.46 11.04 3.47
CA SER A 148 -27.85 10.57 3.36
C SER A 148 -27.94 9.04 3.19
N TYR A 149 -26.95 8.29 3.69
CA TYR A 149 -26.75 6.88 3.35
C TYR A 149 -27.72 5.92 4.04
N SER A 150 -27.96 4.76 3.40
CA SER A 150 -28.85 3.71 3.90
C SER A 150 -28.07 2.69 4.74
N PRO A 151 -28.46 2.40 5.99
CA PRO A 151 -27.74 1.49 6.89
C PRO A 151 -27.86 0.00 6.52
N ASN A 152 -28.42 -0.35 5.35
CA ASN A 152 -28.62 -1.73 4.87
C ASN A 152 -27.71 -2.08 3.69
N PHE A 153 -26.70 -1.27 3.40
CA PHE A 153 -25.77 -1.53 2.31
C PHE A 153 -24.61 -2.41 2.80
N GLU A 154 -24.28 -3.46 2.03
CA GLU A 154 -23.18 -4.37 2.31
C GLU A 154 -21.87 -3.71 1.87
N PHE A 155 -20.87 -3.62 2.74
CA PHE A 155 -19.55 -3.10 2.38
C PHE A 155 -18.61 -4.26 2.01
N GLY A 156 -17.76 -4.06 1.00
CA GLY A 156 -16.74 -5.03 0.58
C GLY A 156 -16.79 -5.37 -0.92
N GLY A 157 -16.03 -6.40 -1.34
CA GLY A 157 -16.04 -6.83 -2.75
C GLY A 157 -15.45 -5.83 -3.76
N ALA A 158 -14.70 -4.81 -3.31
CA ALA A 158 -14.19 -3.66 -4.08
C ALA A 158 -15.14 -2.44 -4.18
N HIS A 159 -16.20 -2.35 -3.36
CA HIS A 159 -16.93 -1.09 -3.11
C HIS A 159 -16.87 -0.66 -1.64
N GLY A 160 -16.82 0.66 -1.44
CA GLY A 160 -16.64 1.34 -0.16
C GLY A 160 -16.20 2.78 -0.42
N LEU A 161 -15.74 3.50 0.62
CA LEU A 161 -15.05 4.77 0.40
C LEU A 161 -13.64 4.46 -0.14
N THR A 162 -13.47 4.49 -1.47
CA THR A 162 -12.28 3.93 -2.14
C THR A 162 -11.17 4.93 -2.39
N SER A 163 -11.47 6.23 -2.46
CA SER A 163 -10.49 7.29 -2.71
C SER A 163 -10.94 8.62 -2.14
N ILE A 164 -9.96 9.46 -1.80
CA ILE A 164 -10.16 10.87 -1.44
C ILE A 164 -9.09 11.73 -2.13
N ALA A 165 -9.50 12.87 -2.69
CA ALA A 165 -8.58 13.83 -3.29
C ALA A 165 -8.91 15.25 -2.85
N PHE A 166 -7.90 16.02 -2.45
CA PHE A 166 -8.06 17.44 -2.14
C PHE A 166 -7.84 18.29 -3.40
N HIS A 167 -8.62 19.35 -3.56
CA HIS A 167 -8.39 20.30 -4.65
C HIS A 167 -6.98 20.92 -4.48
N PRO A 168 -6.16 21.10 -5.55
CA PRO A 168 -4.80 21.66 -5.41
C PRO A 168 -4.76 23.02 -4.71
N GLN A 169 -5.76 23.87 -4.97
CA GLN A 169 -5.98 25.14 -4.29
C GLN A 169 -6.78 25.07 -2.97
N PHE A 170 -6.72 23.94 -2.23
CA PHE A 170 -7.47 23.75 -0.98
C PHE A 170 -7.22 24.88 0.02
N ASN A 171 -5.98 25.35 0.13
CA ASN A 171 -5.55 26.35 1.11
C ASN A 171 -5.62 27.82 0.62
N ASP A 172 -6.00 28.07 -0.64
CA ASP A 172 -6.10 29.45 -1.15
C ASP A 172 -7.53 30.01 -0.96
N PRO A 173 -7.76 30.94 -0.01
CA PRO A 173 -9.09 31.50 0.27
C PRO A 173 -9.68 32.34 -0.87
N LEU A 174 -8.89 32.69 -1.88
CA LEU A 174 -9.36 33.44 -3.05
C LEU A 174 -9.74 32.52 -4.22
N HIS A 175 -9.39 31.24 -4.15
CA HIS A 175 -9.65 30.28 -5.21
C HIS A 175 -11.02 29.59 -5.05
N LEU A 176 -11.64 29.20 -6.18
CA LEU A 176 -12.91 28.46 -6.16
C LEU A 176 -12.77 27.04 -5.57
N GLY A 177 -11.56 26.50 -5.64
CA GLY A 177 -11.13 25.24 -5.05
C GLY A 177 -10.93 25.28 -3.53
N HIS A 178 -11.04 26.45 -2.90
CA HIS A 178 -10.77 26.60 -1.47
C HIS A 178 -11.60 25.63 -0.63
N ARG A 179 -10.92 24.86 0.22
CA ARG A 179 -11.51 23.87 1.13
C ARG A 179 -12.35 22.79 0.45
N LYS A 180 -12.14 22.55 -0.86
CA LYS A 180 -12.82 21.49 -1.60
C LYS A 180 -12.03 20.19 -1.60
N PHE A 181 -12.73 19.10 -1.37
CA PHE A 181 -12.19 17.76 -1.53
C PHE A 181 -13.26 16.85 -2.13
N TYR A 182 -12.81 15.71 -2.65
CA TYR A 182 -13.60 14.82 -3.48
C TYR A 182 -13.44 13.39 -3.01
N THR A 183 -14.49 12.59 -3.13
CA THR A 183 -14.49 11.17 -2.72
C THR A 183 -15.19 10.30 -3.75
N ILE A 184 -14.80 9.04 -3.83
CA ILE A 184 -15.60 7.99 -4.47
C ILE A 184 -16.38 7.26 -3.38
N GLU A 185 -17.71 7.27 -3.48
CA GLU A 185 -18.59 6.67 -2.48
C GLU A 185 -19.51 5.63 -3.10
N PRO A 186 -19.79 4.53 -2.38
CA PRO A 186 -20.77 3.56 -2.81
C PRO A 186 -22.17 4.13 -2.57
N GLU A 187 -23.12 3.66 -3.36
CA GLU A 187 -24.53 4.03 -3.30
C GLU A 187 -25.41 2.80 -3.51
N THR A 188 -26.52 2.72 -2.78
CA THR A 188 -27.53 1.69 -3.09
C THR A 188 -28.08 1.93 -4.50
N SER A 189 -28.29 0.84 -5.24
CA SER A 189 -28.98 0.88 -6.54
C SER A 189 -30.22 1.79 -6.51
N GLY A 190 -30.33 2.67 -7.51
CA GLY A 190 -31.43 3.61 -7.66
C GLY A 190 -31.54 4.72 -6.60
N SER A 191 -30.51 4.96 -5.80
CA SER A 191 -30.50 6.06 -4.81
C SER A 191 -30.41 7.44 -5.47
N GLY A 192 -29.80 7.52 -6.65
CA GLY A 192 -29.75 8.71 -7.49
C GLY A 192 -30.04 8.43 -8.97
N VAL A 193 -30.14 9.49 -9.77
CA VAL A 193 -30.13 9.39 -11.23
C VAL A 193 -28.69 9.12 -11.66
N SER A 194 -28.45 7.95 -12.26
CA SER A 194 -27.14 7.61 -12.84
C SER A 194 -26.87 8.48 -14.06
N ASP A 195 -25.65 9.00 -14.16
CA ASP A 195 -25.17 9.67 -15.38
C ASP A 195 -24.69 8.64 -16.40
N PHE A 196 -24.10 7.54 -15.91
CA PHE A 196 -23.59 6.45 -16.73
C PHE A 196 -24.29 5.13 -16.37
N VAL A 197 -24.82 4.46 -17.38
CA VAL A 197 -25.57 3.20 -17.23
C VAL A 197 -24.92 2.15 -18.12
N GLU A 198 -24.67 0.97 -17.55
CA GLU A 198 -24.24 -0.19 -18.34
C GLU A 198 -25.37 -0.62 -19.29
N SER A 199 -25.10 -0.52 -20.59
CA SER A 199 -26.08 -0.84 -21.64
C SER A 199 -25.92 -2.27 -22.18
N ILE A 200 -24.76 -2.89 -21.98
CA ILE A 200 -24.38 -4.22 -22.50
C ILE A 200 -24.85 -5.33 -21.57
N ILE A 201 -24.71 -5.14 -20.25
CA ILE A 201 -25.15 -6.10 -19.23
C ILE A 201 -26.21 -5.44 -18.34
N PRO A 202 -27.51 -5.64 -18.64
CA PRO A 202 -28.57 -5.03 -17.85
C PRO A 202 -28.58 -5.53 -16.42
N GLY A 203 -28.33 -4.64 -15.47
CA GLY A 203 -28.39 -4.89 -14.04
C GLY A 203 -27.89 -3.68 -13.28
N ASP A 204 -28.65 -3.24 -12.29
CA ASP A 204 -28.15 -2.30 -11.29
C ASP A 204 -27.80 -3.12 -10.06
N HIS A 205 -26.49 -3.33 -9.83
CA HIS A 205 -26.05 -3.95 -8.60
C HIS A 205 -26.00 -2.92 -7.48
N HIS A 206 -25.28 -1.84 -7.75
CA HIS A 206 -25.10 -0.69 -6.89
C HIS A 206 -24.71 0.51 -7.77
N GLN A 207 -24.68 1.69 -7.16
CA GLN A 207 -24.14 2.90 -7.79
C GLN A 207 -22.82 3.27 -7.11
N GLU A 208 -21.95 3.96 -7.83
CA GLU A 208 -20.82 4.69 -7.26
C GLU A 208 -20.86 6.13 -7.73
N ALA A 209 -20.55 7.03 -6.82
CA ALA A 209 -20.66 8.46 -7.05
C ALA A 209 -19.34 9.16 -6.70
N VAL A 210 -18.91 10.07 -7.58
CA VAL A 210 -17.88 11.04 -7.22
C VAL A 210 -18.57 12.22 -6.57
N TYR A 211 -18.27 12.45 -5.30
CA TYR A 211 -18.79 13.56 -4.50
C TYR A 211 -17.76 14.66 -4.36
N GLU A 212 -18.22 15.91 -4.44
CA GLU A 212 -17.53 17.09 -3.95
C GLU A 212 -18.07 17.47 -2.57
N TYR A 213 -17.17 17.88 -1.69
CA TYR A 213 -17.47 18.53 -0.43
C TYR A 213 -16.79 19.89 -0.35
N THR A 214 -17.30 20.77 0.50
CA THR A 214 -16.62 22.01 0.91
C THR A 214 -16.59 22.06 2.43
N LEU A 215 -15.41 22.19 3.00
CA LEU A 215 -15.21 22.24 4.45
C LEU A 215 -15.54 23.66 4.95
N GLU A 216 -16.75 23.86 5.47
CA GLU A 216 -17.28 25.18 5.79
C GLU A 216 -16.69 25.81 7.06
N THR A 217 -16.14 24.99 7.97
CA THR A 217 -15.64 25.44 9.28
C THR A 217 -14.17 25.84 9.24
N THR A 218 -13.76 26.65 10.22
CA THR A 218 -12.33 26.88 10.53
C THR A 218 -11.72 25.71 11.30
N ASP A 219 -12.55 24.85 11.89
CA ASP A 219 -12.11 23.56 12.42
C ASP A 219 -11.92 22.61 11.24
N ALA A 220 -10.69 22.54 10.72
CA ALA A 220 -10.34 21.75 9.56
C ALA A 220 -10.22 20.25 9.88
N GLN A 221 -10.41 19.85 11.14
CA GLN A 221 -10.13 18.50 11.63
C GLN A 221 -11.30 17.52 11.43
N SER A 222 -12.52 17.99 11.14
CA SER A 222 -13.67 17.10 10.91
C SER A 222 -14.69 17.67 9.93
N CYS A 223 -15.11 16.84 8.98
CA CYS A 223 -16.08 17.17 7.94
C CYS A 223 -17.52 16.79 8.31
N LEU A 224 -17.75 16.05 9.40
CA LEU A 224 -19.04 15.43 9.75
C LEU A 224 -20.27 16.35 9.56
N SER A 225 -20.56 17.23 10.51
CA SER A 225 -21.64 18.23 10.35
C SER A 225 -21.24 19.40 9.46
N ALA A 226 -19.94 19.62 9.28
CA ALA A 226 -19.38 20.78 8.60
C ALA A 226 -19.60 20.74 7.08
N CYS A 227 -19.66 19.56 6.48
CA CYS A 227 -19.82 19.39 5.04
C CYS A 227 -21.19 18.86 4.62
N ALA A 228 -22.07 18.55 5.58
CA ALA A 228 -23.39 17.97 5.33
C ALA A 228 -24.20 18.73 4.28
N ALA A 229 -24.12 20.06 4.31
CA ALA A 229 -24.84 20.95 3.40
C ALA A 229 -24.11 21.20 2.07
N SER A 230 -22.79 20.95 2.01
CA SER A 230 -21.96 21.23 0.83
C SER A 230 -21.79 20.02 -0.10
N LYS A 231 -22.13 18.81 0.37
CA LYS A 231 -22.06 17.57 -0.41
C LYS A 231 -22.80 17.69 -1.75
N ARG A 232 -22.08 17.49 -2.85
CA ARG A 232 -22.58 17.61 -4.23
C ARG A 232 -22.04 16.46 -5.08
N ALA A 233 -22.91 15.62 -5.64
CA ALA A 233 -22.48 14.61 -6.61
C ALA A 233 -22.11 15.27 -7.94
N LEU A 234 -20.90 14.97 -8.44
CA LEU A 234 -20.42 15.36 -9.76
C LEU A 234 -20.91 14.38 -10.83
N LEU A 235 -20.60 13.10 -10.64
CA LEU A 235 -21.04 12.01 -11.53
C LEU A 235 -21.46 10.78 -10.74
N ARG A 236 -22.33 9.97 -11.36
CA ARG A 236 -22.79 8.67 -10.86
C ARG A 236 -22.70 7.59 -11.92
N VAL A 237 -22.12 6.46 -11.54
CA VAL A 237 -21.99 5.26 -12.38
C VAL A 237 -22.86 4.16 -11.80
N GLN A 238 -23.73 3.57 -12.63
CA GLN A 238 -24.42 2.34 -12.29
C GLN A 238 -23.49 1.16 -12.51
N GLN A 239 -23.12 0.46 -11.44
CA GLN A 239 -22.24 -0.69 -11.52
C GLN A 239 -23.03 -1.96 -11.86
N PRO A 240 -22.60 -2.72 -12.90
CA PRO A 240 -23.28 -3.95 -13.31
C PRO A 240 -22.91 -5.15 -12.43
N GLY A 241 -21.85 -5.05 -11.63
CA GLY A 241 -21.24 -6.13 -10.86
C GLY A 241 -20.86 -5.74 -9.44
N TRP A 242 -20.25 -6.70 -8.74
CA TRP A 242 -19.70 -6.48 -7.39
C TRP A 242 -18.28 -5.90 -7.43
N HIS A 243 -17.52 -6.20 -8.48
CA HIS A 243 -16.09 -5.96 -8.59
C HIS A 243 -15.81 -5.08 -9.80
N HIS A 244 -14.59 -4.51 -9.86
CA HIS A 244 -14.10 -3.67 -10.95
C HIS A 244 -14.95 -2.41 -11.11
N ASN A 245 -14.72 -1.53 -10.16
CA ASN A 245 -15.48 -0.32 -9.89
C ASN A 245 -14.66 0.94 -10.20
N LEU A 246 -15.14 2.11 -9.76
CA LEU A 246 -14.29 3.31 -9.69
C LEU A 246 -13.16 3.08 -8.67
N GLY A 247 -11.93 3.37 -9.06
CA GLY A 247 -10.75 3.08 -8.25
C GLY A 247 -10.27 4.30 -7.47
N ASP A 248 -9.90 5.34 -8.20
CA ASP A 248 -9.05 6.41 -7.69
C ASP A 248 -9.39 7.80 -8.25
N LEU A 249 -9.00 8.83 -7.49
CA LEU A 249 -9.14 10.25 -7.80
C LEU A 249 -7.78 10.92 -7.71
N LEU A 250 -7.34 11.58 -8.79
CA LEU A 250 -6.05 12.24 -8.84
C LEU A 250 -6.16 13.60 -9.52
N PHE A 251 -5.60 14.64 -8.92
CA PHE A 251 -5.50 15.95 -9.55
C PHE A 251 -4.18 16.12 -10.29
N ASP A 252 -4.22 16.79 -11.44
CA ASP A 252 -3.02 17.41 -12.00
C ASP A 252 -2.83 18.84 -11.46
N ASP A 253 -1.64 19.42 -11.72
CA ASP A 253 -1.30 20.81 -11.37
C ASP A 253 -2.21 21.84 -12.06
N GLY A 254 -2.93 21.43 -13.10
CA GLY A 254 -3.91 22.24 -13.83
C GLY A 254 -5.30 22.23 -13.20
N GLU A 255 -5.45 21.65 -12.01
CA GLU A 255 -6.71 21.52 -11.26
C GLU A 255 -7.76 20.62 -11.95
N ILE A 256 -7.30 19.76 -12.86
CA ILE A 256 -8.13 18.78 -13.54
C ILE A 256 -8.14 17.47 -12.75
N LEU A 257 -9.33 16.92 -12.56
CA LEU A 257 -9.55 15.67 -11.82
C LEU A 257 -9.59 14.48 -12.79
N TYR A 258 -8.73 13.50 -12.54
CA TYR A 258 -8.74 12.21 -13.20
C TYR A 258 -9.47 11.20 -12.32
N VAL A 259 -10.28 10.35 -12.94
CA VAL A 259 -11.05 9.32 -12.25
C VAL A 259 -10.75 7.98 -12.92
N SER A 260 -10.21 7.03 -12.17
CA SER A 260 -10.00 5.68 -12.67
C SER A 260 -11.29 4.86 -12.61
N SER A 261 -11.60 4.16 -13.70
CA SER A 261 -12.84 3.39 -13.84
C SER A 261 -12.55 2.03 -14.47
N ALA A 262 -12.75 0.97 -13.71
CA ALA A 262 -12.52 -0.40 -14.16
C ALA A 262 -13.65 -0.90 -15.07
N ASP A 263 -13.51 -2.11 -15.63
CA ASP A 263 -14.33 -2.63 -16.72
C ASP A 263 -15.77 -3.07 -16.35
N GLY A 264 -16.15 -2.98 -15.06
CA GLY A 264 -17.48 -3.36 -14.58
C GLY A 264 -17.73 -4.87 -14.58
N ASN A 265 -16.71 -5.70 -14.28
CA ASN A 265 -16.85 -7.16 -14.29
C ASN A 265 -18.03 -7.68 -13.43
N VAL A 266 -18.87 -8.53 -14.03
CA VAL A 266 -20.13 -9.05 -13.44
C VAL A 266 -19.99 -10.39 -12.71
N GLY A 267 -18.77 -10.85 -12.40
CA GLY A 267 -18.52 -11.90 -11.41
C GLY A 267 -19.29 -13.21 -11.62
N GLY A 268 -19.27 -13.76 -12.83
CA GLY A 268 -19.82 -15.10 -13.11
C GLY A 268 -21.35 -15.22 -13.17
N ARG A 269 -22.10 -14.11 -13.14
CA ARG A 269 -23.57 -14.12 -13.34
C ARG A 269 -24.00 -14.34 -14.80
N VAL A 270 -23.07 -14.20 -15.74
CA VAL A 270 -23.28 -14.44 -17.17
C VAL A 270 -22.23 -15.46 -17.63
N PRO A 271 -22.55 -16.48 -18.48
CA PRO A 271 -21.54 -17.23 -19.23
C PRO A 271 -20.58 -16.24 -19.92
N PRO A 272 -19.30 -16.57 -20.23
CA PRO A 272 -18.25 -15.58 -20.46
C PRO A 272 -18.48 -14.79 -21.74
N VAL A 273 -19.36 -13.81 -21.65
CA VAL A 273 -19.38 -12.62 -22.47
C VAL A 273 -18.63 -11.65 -21.59
N MET A 274 -17.29 -11.74 -21.61
CA MET A 274 -16.46 -10.68 -21.07
C MET A 274 -16.89 -9.43 -21.84
N SER A 275 -17.33 -8.40 -21.13
CA SER A 275 -17.86 -7.20 -21.79
C SER A 275 -16.74 -6.56 -22.60
N ASP A 276 -17.05 -6.07 -23.80
CA ASP A 276 -16.13 -5.27 -24.61
C ASP A 276 -16.05 -3.81 -24.11
N ASN A 277 -16.58 -3.56 -22.91
CA ASN A 277 -16.66 -2.27 -22.21
C ASN A 277 -15.42 -1.41 -22.39
N SER A 278 -14.26 -1.96 -22.10
CA SER A 278 -13.00 -1.22 -22.15
C SER A 278 -12.68 -0.66 -23.54
N GLN A 279 -13.17 -1.31 -24.61
CA GLN A 279 -13.03 -0.87 -26.00
C GLN A 279 -14.20 0.00 -26.50
N VAL A 280 -15.30 0.09 -25.76
CA VAL A 280 -16.46 0.91 -26.11
C VAL A 280 -16.26 2.33 -25.60
N LEU A 281 -16.25 3.31 -26.52
CA LEU A 281 -16.07 4.73 -26.18
C LEU A 281 -17.36 5.43 -25.74
N SER A 282 -18.51 4.77 -25.83
CA SER A 282 -19.80 5.30 -25.39
C SER A 282 -20.15 4.92 -23.94
N ASN A 283 -19.21 4.37 -23.17
CA ASN A 283 -19.37 4.04 -21.76
C ASN A 283 -18.08 4.32 -20.95
N VAL A 284 -18.21 4.36 -19.62
CA VAL A 284 -17.15 4.75 -18.69
C VAL A 284 -16.25 3.60 -18.23
N PHE A 285 -16.56 2.37 -18.63
CA PHE A 285 -15.92 1.19 -18.04
C PHE A 285 -14.57 0.90 -18.71
N GLY A 286 -13.54 0.65 -17.91
CA GLY A 286 -12.19 0.37 -18.39
C GLY A 286 -11.50 1.60 -18.99
N LYS A 287 -11.62 2.74 -18.29
CA LYS A 287 -11.21 4.07 -18.73
C LYS A 287 -10.44 4.80 -17.62
N ILE A 288 -9.62 5.76 -18.04
CA ILE A 288 -9.32 6.93 -17.20
C ILE A 288 -10.19 8.08 -17.72
N LEU A 289 -11.00 8.66 -16.85
CA LEU A 289 -11.80 9.85 -17.13
C LEU A 289 -11.02 11.11 -16.72
N ARG A 290 -11.26 12.24 -17.38
CA ARG A 290 -10.63 13.53 -17.10
C ARG A 290 -11.67 14.65 -17.15
N ILE A 291 -11.93 15.27 -16.00
CA ILE A 291 -13.00 16.26 -15.80
C ILE A 291 -12.50 17.50 -15.07
N ASP A 292 -13.12 18.65 -15.33
CA ASP A 292 -12.95 19.86 -14.52
C ASP A 292 -14.05 19.88 -13.44
N PRO A 293 -13.77 19.64 -12.15
CA PRO A 293 -14.82 19.57 -11.13
C PRO A 293 -15.51 20.92 -10.84
N LEU A 294 -14.91 22.05 -11.25
CA LEU A 294 -15.45 23.39 -11.09
C LEU A 294 -16.25 23.87 -12.31
N GLY A 295 -16.08 23.21 -13.45
CA GLY A 295 -16.80 23.49 -14.69
C GLY A 295 -18.26 23.03 -14.68
N THR A 296 -18.97 23.26 -15.79
CA THR A 296 -20.42 22.97 -15.91
C THR A 296 -20.89 22.55 -17.32
N ASN A 297 -19.97 22.30 -18.26
CA ASN A 297 -20.31 21.95 -19.64
C ASN A 297 -20.51 20.45 -19.89
N SER A 298 -20.48 19.59 -18.86
CA SER A 298 -20.87 18.19 -19.00
C SER A 298 -22.36 18.03 -19.28
N THR A 299 -22.76 16.86 -19.78
CA THR A 299 -24.16 16.54 -20.11
C THR A 299 -25.12 16.72 -18.92
N ASN A 300 -24.66 16.43 -17.70
CA ASN A 300 -25.46 16.62 -16.49
C ASN A 300 -25.34 18.03 -15.88
N GLY A 301 -24.46 18.88 -16.43
CA GLY A 301 -24.22 20.26 -16.03
C GLY A 301 -23.56 20.43 -14.66
N ARG A 302 -22.95 19.38 -14.10
CA ARG A 302 -22.41 19.39 -12.72
C ARG A 302 -20.89 19.51 -12.63
N TYR A 303 -20.21 19.27 -13.73
CA TYR A 303 -18.76 19.39 -13.88
C TYR A 303 -18.46 19.84 -15.32
N GLY A 304 -17.20 20.11 -15.60
CA GLY A 304 -16.70 20.52 -16.90
C GLY A 304 -15.99 19.41 -17.65
N ILE A 305 -16.04 19.50 -18.97
CA ILE A 305 -15.25 18.70 -19.90
C ILE A 305 -14.12 19.58 -20.42
N PRO A 306 -12.85 19.22 -20.17
CA PRO A 306 -11.73 19.88 -20.82
C PRO A 306 -11.82 19.76 -22.35
N ASN A 307 -11.77 20.89 -23.06
CA ASN A 307 -11.93 20.93 -24.52
C ASN A 307 -10.85 20.15 -25.28
N ASP A 308 -9.73 19.87 -24.63
CA ASP A 308 -8.64 19.12 -25.20
C ASP A 308 -8.72 17.62 -24.92
N ASN A 309 -9.76 17.10 -24.25
CA ASN A 309 -9.95 15.66 -24.11
C ASN A 309 -9.98 14.96 -25.48
N PRO A 310 -9.36 13.77 -25.61
CA PRO A 310 -9.09 13.14 -26.90
C PRO A 310 -10.33 12.66 -27.67
N PHE A 311 -11.45 12.46 -26.98
CA PHE A 311 -12.67 11.91 -27.57
C PHE A 311 -13.85 12.87 -27.59
N VAL A 312 -13.61 14.16 -27.33
CA VAL A 312 -14.67 15.18 -27.32
C VAL A 312 -15.33 15.27 -28.70
N ASP A 313 -16.60 14.89 -28.77
CA ASP A 313 -17.44 14.99 -29.96
C ASP A 313 -18.80 15.67 -29.69
N GLY A 314 -19.05 16.08 -28.44
CA GLY A 314 -20.20 16.85 -28.02
C GLY A 314 -21.47 16.01 -27.99
N GLU A 315 -22.32 16.16 -29.01
CA GLU A 315 -23.55 15.34 -29.13
C GLU A 315 -23.30 14.04 -29.91
N GLY A 316 -22.03 13.67 -30.10
CA GLY A 316 -21.67 12.41 -30.74
C GLY A 316 -21.88 11.22 -29.82
N SER A 317 -21.26 10.10 -30.16
CA SER A 317 -21.48 8.84 -29.44
C SER A 317 -20.40 8.55 -28.41
N ASN A 318 -19.28 9.25 -28.46
CA ASN A 318 -18.21 9.05 -27.50
C ASN A 318 -18.57 9.75 -26.19
N LEU A 319 -18.02 9.26 -25.09
CA LEU A 319 -18.01 10.00 -23.84
C LEU A 319 -16.87 11.02 -23.89
N ASP A 320 -17.25 12.28 -23.81
CA ASP A 320 -16.35 13.44 -23.80
C ASP A 320 -15.39 13.42 -22.59
N GLU A 321 -15.74 12.68 -21.52
CA GLU A 321 -14.94 12.50 -20.31
C GLU A 321 -13.69 11.64 -20.51
N ILE A 322 -13.63 10.81 -21.57
CA ILE A 322 -12.57 9.80 -21.71
C ILE A 322 -11.21 10.47 -21.99
N TYR A 323 -10.21 10.13 -21.18
CA TYR A 323 -8.81 10.45 -21.40
C TYR A 323 -8.02 9.28 -22.00
N ALA A 324 -8.23 8.07 -21.49
CA ALA A 324 -7.62 6.84 -21.96
C ALA A 324 -8.60 5.66 -21.84
N TYR A 325 -8.41 4.60 -22.63
CA TYR A 325 -9.30 3.45 -22.67
C TYR A 325 -8.57 2.13 -22.88
N GLY A 326 -9.29 1.01 -22.81
CA GLY A 326 -8.70 -0.32 -22.96
C GLY A 326 -8.02 -0.83 -21.69
N LEU A 327 -8.47 -0.38 -20.52
CA LEU A 327 -7.98 -0.87 -19.21
C LEU A 327 -8.98 -1.87 -18.61
N ARG A 328 -8.54 -2.78 -17.75
CA ARG A 328 -9.36 -3.74 -16.99
C ARG A 328 -9.69 -3.20 -15.62
N ASN A 329 -8.68 -2.92 -14.80
CA ASN A 329 -8.81 -2.49 -13.41
C ASN A 329 -7.65 -1.57 -13.00
N PRO A 330 -7.68 -0.30 -13.43
CA PRO A 330 -6.67 0.69 -13.06
C PRO A 330 -6.93 1.15 -11.62
N PHE A 331 -6.46 0.38 -10.64
CA PHE A 331 -6.89 0.49 -9.25
C PHE A 331 -6.37 1.77 -8.56
N ARG A 332 -5.11 2.12 -8.79
CA ARG A 332 -4.48 3.37 -8.33
C ARG A 332 -3.76 4.04 -9.50
N ILE A 333 -3.81 5.36 -9.52
CA ILE A 333 -3.08 6.18 -10.48
C ILE A 333 -2.23 7.21 -9.74
N ASP A 334 -1.09 7.56 -10.32
CA ASP A 334 -0.23 8.59 -9.74
C ASP A 334 0.56 9.33 -10.83
N PHE A 335 0.96 10.57 -10.55
CA PHE A 335 1.79 11.38 -11.44
C PHE A 335 3.24 11.35 -11.00
N ASP A 336 4.15 11.27 -11.97
CA ASP A 336 5.53 11.65 -11.75
C ASP A 336 5.61 13.17 -11.65
N LEU A 337 5.86 13.67 -10.44
CA LEU A 337 5.89 15.09 -10.10
C LEU A 337 6.93 15.91 -10.90
N GLU A 338 7.94 15.27 -11.50
CA GLU A 338 8.93 15.96 -12.33
C GLU A 338 8.54 15.98 -13.81
N THR A 339 8.01 14.88 -14.33
CA THR A 339 7.75 14.72 -15.77
C THR A 339 6.30 15.00 -16.18
N GLY A 340 5.36 14.94 -15.24
CA GLY A 340 3.92 14.99 -15.48
C GLY A 340 3.34 13.72 -16.12
N ASP A 341 4.12 12.63 -16.18
CA ASP A 341 3.65 11.35 -16.69
C ASP A 341 2.74 10.67 -15.67
N MET A 342 1.57 10.19 -16.11
CA MET A 342 0.66 9.40 -15.29
C MET A 342 1.00 7.91 -15.40
N TYR A 343 0.97 7.21 -14.28
CA TYR A 343 1.11 5.76 -14.20
C TYR A 343 -0.12 5.14 -13.54
N ALA A 344 -0.46 3.92 -13.94
CA ALA A 344 -1.57 3.17 -13.36
C ALA A 344 -1.15 1.76 -12.99
N SER A 345 -1.58 1.29 -11.82
CA SER A 345 -1.52 -0.13 -11.47
C SER A 345 -2.69 -0.87 -12.10
N GLU A 346 -2.39 -1.87 -12.92
CA GLU A 346 -3.38 -2.55 -13.74
C GLU A 346 -3.47 -4.04 -13.37
N THR A 347 -4.55 -4.41 -12.68
CA THR A 347 -4.75 -5.79 -12.23
C THR A 347 -5.24 -6.66 -13.39
N GLY A 348 -4.56 -7.77 -13.69
CA GLY A 348 -4.99 -8.70 -14.74
C GLY A 348 -6.11 -9.66 -14.33
N GLU A 349 -6.61 -10.44 -15.30
CA GLU A 349 -7.67 -11.42 -15.06
C GLU A 349 -7.12 -12.76 -14.61
N ILE A 350 -6.11 -13.28 -15.32
CA ILE A 350 -5.69 -14.67 -15.24
C ILE A 350 -4.24 -14.81 -14.81
N SER A 351 -3.30 -14.16 -15.50
CA SER A 351 -1.89 -14.51 -15.46
C SER A 351 -0.93 -13.35 -15.25
N ILE A 352 -1.26 -12.13 -15.67
CA ILE A 352 -0.29 -11.02 -15.74
C ILE A 352 -0.79 -9.83 -14.90
N GLU A 353 0.08 -9.26 -14.09
CA GLU A 353 -0.12 -7.96 -13.46
C GLU A 353 0.79 -6.94 -14.16
N SER A 354 0.35 -5.67 -14.27
CA SER A 354 1.14 -4.65 -14.98
C SER A 354 1.07 -3.26 -14.35
N VAL A 355 2.06 -2.44 -14.74
CA VAL A 355 2.05 -0.99 -14.58
C VAL A 355 2.03 -0.37 -15.96
N GLU A 356 1.08 0.53 -16.17
CA GLU A 356 0.89 1.25 -17.42
C GLU A 356 1.42 2.68 -17.29
N ARG A 357 2.03 3.21 -18.35
CA ARG A 357 2.21 4.67 -18.49
C ARG A 357 1.05 5.22 -19.29
N ILE A 358 0.14 5.93 -18.63
CA ILE A 358 -1.11 6.40 -19.23
C ILE A 358 -0.82 7.57 -20.17
N THR A 359 -1.21 7.40 -21.44
CA THR A 359 -1.09 8.45 -22.46
C THR A 359 -2.46 8.89 -22.95
N LYS A 360 -2.62 10.18 -23.22
CA LYS A 360 -3.82 10.79 -23.79
C LYS A 360 -4.28 10.09 -25.07
N GLY A 361 -5.51 9.61 -25.08
CA GLY A 361 -6.14 8.89 -26.20
C GLY A 361 -5.66 7.44 -26.38
N GLY A 362 -4.80 6.96 -25.48
CA GLY A 362 -4.19 5.63 -25.55
C GLY A 362 -5.21 4.50 -25.38
N ASN A 363 -4.98 3.41 -26.12
CA ASN A 363 -5.71 2.15 -25.99
C ASN A 363 -4.79 1.08 -25.38
N PHE A 364 -5.07 0.67 -24.15
CA PHE A 364 -4.27 -0.32 -23.40
C PHE A 364 -4.69 -1.77 -23.68
N GLY A 365 -5.60 -1.97 -24.64
CA GLY A 365 -5.81 -3.27 -25.26
C GLY A 365 -6.70 -4.24 -24.50
N TRP A 366 -7.07 -4.02 -23.24
CA TRP A 366 -8.03 -4.90 -22.57
C TRP A 366 -9.41 -4.82 -23.26
N ASN A 367 -10.09 -5.92 -23.57
CA ASN A 367 -9.78 -7.33 -23.26
C ASN A 367 -9.30 -8.13 -24.50
N LEU A 368 -8.59 -7.49 -25.43
CA LEU A 368 -7.80 -8.16 -26.48
C LEU A 368 -6.45 -8.65 -25.95
N LYS A 369 -5.91 -7.96 -24.95
CA LYS A 369 -4.62 -8.27 -24.31
C LYS A 369 -4.75 -8.35 -22.79
N GLU A 370 -3.86 -9.13 -22.18
CA GLU A 370 -3.59 -9.14 -20.74
C GLU A 370 -2.07 -8.96 -20.56
N GLY A 371 -1.67 -7.77 -20.13
CA GLY A 371 -0.29 -7.30 -20.31
C GLY A 371 0.12 -7.35 -21.79
N SER A 372 1.33 -7.82 -22.06
CA SER A 372 1.86 -7.94 -23.42
C SER A 372 1.33 -9.15 -24.21
N TYR A 373 0.54 -10.01 -23.56
CA TYR A 373 0.03 -11.25 -24.14
C TYR A 373 -1.37 -11.05 -24.74
N LEU A 374 -1.70 -11.87 -25.73
CA LEU A 374 -3.05 -11.90 -26.31
C LEU A 374 -3.99 -12.65 -25.35
N PHE A 375 -5.25 -12.23 -25.30
CA PHE A 375 -6.28 -12.78 -24.43
C PHE A 375 -7.46 -13.36 -25.25
N ASP A 376 -7.72 -14.68 -25.15
CA ASP A 376 -8.90 -15.29 -25.76
C ASP A 376 -10.11 -15.14 -24.80
N ARG A 377 -11.01 -14.22 -25.13
CA ARG A 377 -12.22 -13.91 -24.35
C ARG A 377 -13.15 -15.11 -24.11
N ARG A 378 -13.11 -16.14 -24.97
CA ARG A 378 -13.98 -17.31 -24.87
C ARG A 378 -13.37 -18.41 -24.01
N THR A 379 -12.08 -18.67 -24.18
CA THR A 379 -11.39 -19.75 -23.45
C THR A 379 -10.77 -19.24 -22.14
N ARG A 380 -10.56 -17.93 -22.03
CA ARG A 380 -9.79 -17.23 -20.97
C ARG A 380 -8.34 -17.68 -20.93
N GLU A 381 -7.79 -17.97 -22.11
CA GLU A 381 -6.38 -18.32 -22.29
C GLU A 381 -5.57 -17.06 -22.58
N VAL A 382 -4.35 -17.03 -22.05
CA VAL A 382 -3.36 -15.97 -22.25
C VAL A 382 -2.19 -16.59 -23.00
N SER A 383 -1.84 -16.05 -24.16
CA SER A 383 -0.79 -16.61 -25.03
C SER A 383 -0.04 -15.52 -25.80
N ASP A 384 1.23 -15.75 -26.06
CA ASP A 384 2.05 -14.98 -27.01
C ASP A 384 1.86 -15.46 -28.46
N ASP A 385 1.37 -16.69 -28.62
CA ASP A 385 1.15 -17.36 -29.89
C ASP A 385 -0.29 -17.89 -29.94
N PHE A 386 -1.15 -17.20 -30.67
CA PHE A 386 -2.46 -17.71 -31.05
C PHE A 386 -2.52 -17.75 -32.58
N ASP A 387 -2.73 -18.94 -33.13
CA ASP A 387 -3.02 -19.11 -34.55
C ASP A 387 -4.49 -18.70 -34.81
N PHE A 388 -4.68 -17.40 -35.04
CA PHE A 388 -6.01 -16.80 -35.18
C PHE A 388 -6.62 -17.00 -36.59
N ASP A 389 -5.91 -17.64 -37.52
CA ASP A 389 -6.31 -17.73 -38.93
C ASP A 389 -7.39 -18.81 -39.22
N GLU A 390 -7.42 -19.91 -38.47
CA GLU A 390 -8.17 -21.11 -38.88
C GLU A 390 -9.63 -21.17 -38.40
N ASN A 391 -10.02 -20.28 -37.48
CA ASN A 391 -11.38 -20.29 -36.87
C ASN A 391 -12.20 -19.02 -37.11
N GLY A 392 -11.76 -18.10 -37.99
CA GLY A 392 -12.48 -16.84 -38.25
C GLY A 392 -12.47 -15.87 -37.06
N ARG A 393 -11.41 -15.91 -36.23
CA ARG A 393 -11.19 -15.04 -35.05
C ARG A 393 -10.55 -13.72 -35.46
N GLY A 394 -11.25 -12.96 -36.29
CA GLY A 394 -10.74 -11.81 -37.05
C GLY A 394 -10.38 -10.52 -36.30
N ASP A 395 -10.09 -10.57 -34.99
CA ASP A 395 -9.89 -9.34 -34.19
C ASP A 395 -8.42 -8.89 -34.10
N VAL A 396 -7.47 -9.69 -34.57
CA VAL A 396 -6.01 -9.42 -34.42
C VAL A 396 -5.50 -8.34 -35.37
N ALA A 397 -6.24 -8.00 -36.42
CA ALA A 397 -5.86 -6.89 -37.30
C ALA A 397 -5.91 -5.51 -36.59
N GLN A 398 -6.48 -5.44 -35.38
CA GLN A 398 -6.55 -4.23 -34.54
C GLN A 398 -5.39 -4.10 -33.53
N ALA A 399 -4.47 -5.08 -33.44
CA ALA A 399 -3.42 -5.08 -32.42
C ALA A 399 -2.21 -4.16 -32.71
N HIS A 400 -2.19 -3.46 -33.86
CA HIS A 400 -1.00 -2.72 -34.31
C HIS A 400 -0.79 -1.34 -33.66
N ASP A 401 -1.76 -0.83 -32.89
CA ASP A 401 -1.70 0.48 -32.22
C ASP A 401 -2.04 0.40 -30.72
N LEU A 402 -2.03 -0.80 -30.12
CA LEU A 402 -2.24 -0.98 -28.68
C LEU A 402 -0.98 -0.63 -27.92
N ILE A 403 -1.15 0.01 -26.76
CA ILE A 403 -0.06 0.39 -25.88
C ILE A 403 0.24 -0.77 -24.94
N GLU A 404 1.52 -1.10 -24.85
CA GLU A 404 2.03 -2.16 -23.98
C GLU A 404 2.30 -1.63 -22.58
N PRO A 405 2.21 -2.49 -21.55
CA PRO A 405 2.69 -2.16 -20.22
C PRO A 405 4.17 -1.82 -20.22
N ILE A 406 4.54 -0.86 -19.38
CA ILE A 406 5.95 -0.53 -19.17
C ILE A 406 6.62 -1.54 -18.25
N ILE A 407 5.89 -2.11 -17.30
CA ILE A 407 6.35 -3.14 -16.37
C ILE A 407 5.25 -4.18 -16.29
N GLU A 408 5.63 -5.45 -16.38
CA GLU A 408 4.69 -6.56 -16.21
C GLU A 408 5.37 -7.76 -15.54
N TYR A 409 4.59 -8.51 -14.77
CA TYR A 409 5.04 -9.73 -14.13
C TYR A 409 3.90 -10.75 -14.06
N ASP A 410 4.27 -12.03 -14.01
CA ASP A 410 3.26 -13.08 -13.96
C ASP A 410 2.86 -13.42 -12.52
N ARG A 411 1.81 -14.24 -12.39
CA ARG A 411 1.33 -14.71 -11.11
C ARG A 411 2.18 -15.83 -10.47
N ASP A 412 3.35 -16.17 -10.99
CA ASP A 412 4.34 -16.86 -10.15
C ASP A 412 4.98 -15.85 -9.17
N GLU A 413 5.00 -14.56 -9.54
CA GLU A 413 5.56 -13.46 -8.75
C GLU A 413 4.52 -12.66 -7.95
N GLY A 414 3.23 -12.72 -8.29
CA GLY A 414 2.20 -11.98 -7.55
C GLY A 414 0.77 -12.50 -7.73
N ARG A 415 -0.21 -11.67 -7.35
CA ARG A 415 -1.65 -11.99 -7.46
C ARG A 415 -2.48 -10.81 -7.92
N ALA A 416 -2.14 -9.60 -7.47
CA ALA A 416 -2.83 -8.37 -7.80
C ALA A 416 -1.90 -7.21 -7.46
N VAL A 417 -1.48 -6.45 -8.46
CA VAL A 417 -0.82 -5.16 -8.22
C VAL A 417 -1.82 -4.20 -7.56
N VAL A 418 -1.41 -3.52 -6.49
CA VAL A 418 -2.31 -2.70 -5.64
C VAL A 418 -1.94 -1.21 -5.58
N GLY A 419 -0.93 -0.80 -6.35
CA GLY A 419 -0.46 0.58 -6.38
C GLY A 419 0.91 0.67 -7.03
N ALA A 420 1.16 1.77 -7.72
CA ALA A 420 2.42 2.08 -8.38
C ALA A 420 2.65 3.59 -8.33
N VAL A 421 3.67 4.02 -7.59
CA VAL A 421 4.00 5.43 -7.36
C VAL A 421 5.34 5.76 -8.01
N PRO A 422 5.42 6.76 -8.91
CA PRO A 422 6.68 7.27 -9.41
C PRO A 422 7.43 8.01 -8.30
N PHE A 423 8.68 7.66 -8.06
CA PHE A 423 9.41 8.15 -6.91
C PHE A 423 10.35 9.31 -7.27
N ARG A 424 10.19 10.43 -6.54
CA ARG A 424 10.99 11.66 -6.64
C ARG A 424 11.46 12.21 -5.27
N GLY A 425 11.26 11.44 -4.20
CA GLY A 425 11.61 11.86 -2.85
C GLY A 425 13.12 11.76 -2.58
N ASP A 426 13.60 12.56 -1.63
CA ASP A 426 15.01 12.52 -1.20
C ASP A 426 15.31 11.32 -0.28
N SER A 427 14.27 10.69 0.30
CA SER A 427 14.40 9.63 1.30
C SER A 427 14.93 8.30 0.74
N LEU A 428 14.88 8.07 -0.58
CA LEU A 428 15.38 6.86 -1.24
C LEU A 428 16.16 7.22 -2.53
N PRO A 429 17.37 7.82 -2.45
CA PRO A 429 18.06 8.37 -3.64
C PRO A 429 18.34 7.36 -4.77
N LYS A 430 18.47 6.06 -4.44
CA LYS A 430 18.63 5.00 -5.45
C LYS A 430 17.38 4.75 -6.31
N LEU A 431 16.23 5.21 -5.85
CA LEU A 431 14.93 5.04 -6.49
C LEU A 431 14.46 6.30 -7.21
N ASP A 432 15.23 7.38 -7.24
CA ASP A 432 14.86 8.58 -8.00
C ASP A 432 14.59 8.24 -9.48
N GLY A 433 13.41 8.65 -9.96
CA GLY A 433 12.89 8.36 -11.29
C GLY A 433 12.49 6.90 -11.53
N LYS A 434 12.43 6.07 -10.49
CA LYS A 434 11.90 4.71 -10.55
C LYS A 434 10.43 4.69 -10.12
N ILE A 435 9.74 3.60 -10.43
CA ILE A 435 8.40 3.32 -9.93
C ILE A 435 8.52 2.35 -8.77
N ILE A 436 7.90 2.67 -7.64
CA ILE A 436 7.73 1.77 -6.50
C ILE A 436 6.32 1.19 -6.56
N PHE A 437 6.18 -0.13 -6.52
CA PHE A 437 4.88 -0.78 -6.62
C PHE A 437 4.81 -2.01 -5.75
N ALA A 438 3.60 -2.40 -5.35
CA ALA A 438 3.40 -3.54 -4.47
C ALA A 438 2.31 -4.49 -5.01
N ASP A 439 2.43 -5.74 -4.60
CA ASP A 439 1.41 -6.75 -4.81
C ASP A 439 0.68 -7.07 -3.51
N PHE A 440 -0.62 -7.39 -3.64
CA PHE A 440 -1.52 -7.76 -2.56
C PHE A 440 -0.96 -8.83 -1.61
N ILE A 441 -0.07 -9.70 -2.08
CA ILE A 441 0.55 -10.75 -1.25
C ILE A 441 1.76 -10.30 -0.42
N GLY A 442 1.98 -8.99 -0.28
CA GLY A 442 3.04 -8.46 0.58
C GLY A 442 4.38 -8.28 -0.12
N ARG A 443 4.43 -8.29 -1.45
CA ARG A 443 5.69 -8.10 -2.19
C ARG A 443 5.83 -6.65 -2.61
N LEU A 444 7.04 -6.11 -2.42
CA LEU A 444 7.41 -4.76 -2.78
C LEU A 444 8.46 -4.82 -3.90
N PHE A 445 8.26 -4.00 -4.91
CA PHE A 445 9.09 -3.94 -6.09
C PHE A 445 9.48 -2.51 -6.40
N HIS A 446 10.56 -2.37 -7.16
CA HIS A 446 10.85 -1.15 -7.89
C HIS A 446 11.19 -1.48 -9.34
N GLY A 447 10.95 -0.53 -10.25
CA GLY A 447 11.25 -0.71 -11.67
C GLY A 447 11.64 0.59 -12.35
N ASP A 448 12.43 0.48 -13.41
CA ASP A 448 12.79 1.62 -14.25
C ASP A 448 11.74 1.77 -15.37
N PRO A 449 11.02 2.90 -15.48
CA PRO A 449 9.99 3.10 -16.49
C PRO A 449 10.53 3.13 -17.93
N ILE A 450 11.84 3.29 -18.13
CA ILE A 450 12.50 3.29 -19.44
C ILE A 450 12.88 1.87 -19.86
N THR A 451 13.45 1.08 -18.95
CA THR A 451 13.88 -0.29 -19.29
C THR A 451 12.76 -1.31 -19.12
N GLY A 452 11.77 -1.03 -18.28
CA GLY A 452 10.64 -1.90 -17.99
C GLY A 452 10.97 -3.11 -17.12
N GLU A 453 12.14 -3.12 -16.49
CA GLU A 453 12.63 -4.26 -15.71
C GLU A 453 12.25 -4.08 -14.23
N PRO A 454 11.46 -5.00 -13.64
CA PRO A 454 11.14 -4.99 -12.22
C PRO A 454 12.24 -5.68 -11.39
N TYR A 455 12.36 -5.26 -10.14
CA TYR A 455 13.23 -5.85 -9.12
C TYR A 455 12.50 -5.96 -7.80
N HIS A 456 12.71 -7.05 -7.05
CA HIS A 456 12.26 -7.11 -5.65
C HIS A 456 13.06 -6.12 -4.81
N ALA A 457 12.38 -5.31 -4.01
CA ALA A 457 13.01 -4.50 -2.97
C ALA A 457 13.46 -5.42 -1.81
N LEU A 458 14.64 -5.15 -1.25
CA LEU A 458 15.12 -5.86 -0.06
C LEU A 458 14.49 -5.22 1.19
N ILE A 459 13.49 -5.86 1.77
CA ILE A 459 12.86 -5.39 3.01
C ILE A 459 13.69 -5.87 4.21
N ASP A 460 14.38 -4.97 4.90
CA ASP A 460 15.15 -5.25 6.12
C ASP A 460 14.25 -5.17 7.37
N PRO A 461 14.34 -6.10 8.35
CA PRO A 461 15.11 -7.36 8.38
C PRO A 461 14.32 -8.55 7.82
N GLN A 462 13.14 -8.32 7.24
CA GLN A 462 12.20 -9.39 6.90
C GLN A 462 12.70 -10.33 5.79
N GLY A 463 13.53 -9.84 4.86
CA GLY A 463 14.21 -10.65 3.85
C GLY A 463 13.26 -11.34 2.87
N GLY A 464 12.18 -10.68 2.46
CA GLY A 464 11.20 -11.23 1.52
C GLY A 464 9.85 -10.51 1.54
N ALA A 465 8.78 -11.25 1.28
CA ALA A 465 7.42 -10.71 1.33
C ALA A 465 6.98 -10.38 2.76
N LEU A 466 6.26 -9.28 2.91
CA LEU A 466 5.64 -8.84 4.14
C LEU A 466 4.61 -9.87 4.62
N PRO A 467 4.44 -10.05 5.94
CA PRO A 467 3.40 -10.90 6.51
C PRO A 467 2.01 -10.25 6.44
N TYR A 468 1.83 -9.28 5.54
CA TYR A 468 0.64 -8.43 5.43
C TYR A 468 0.07 -8.52 4.03
N ASN A 469 -1.26 -8.43 3.95
CA ASN A 469 -1.91 -8.11 2.69
C ASN A 469 -1.81 -6.61 2.47
N ILE A 470 -1.18 -6.20 1.37
CA ILE A 470 -1.06 -4.79 1.00
C ILE A 470 -2.27 -4.42 0.17
N HIS A 471 -2.93 -3.33 0.53
CA HIS A 471 -4.14 -2.84 -0.10
C HIS A 471 -3.91 -1.63 -0.99
N SER A 472 -2.90 -0.82 -0.70
CA SER A 472 -2.55 0.37 -1.49
C SER A 472 -1.09 0.75 -1.29
N VAL A 473 -0.53 1.44 -2.29
CA VAL A 473 0.73 2.19 -2.22
C VAL A 473 0.37 3.64 -2.50
N ASN A 474 0.75 4.54 -1.60
CA ASN A 474 0.44 5.97 -1.68
C ASN A 474 1.70 6.79 -1.43
N GLN A 475 1.67 8.05 -1.86
CA GLN A 475 2.78 9.00 -1.69
C GLN A 475 2.22 10.35 -1.19
N ASP A 476 3.00 11.06 -0.38
CA ASP A 476 2.73 12.46 -0.03
C ASP A 476 3.50 13.45 -0.92
N SER A 477 3.33 14.76 -0.70
CA SER A 477 3.96 15.79 -1.52
C SER A 477 5.47 15.93 -1.30
N ASP A 478 6.02 15.39 -0.20
CA ASP A 478 7.46 15.29 0.05
C ASP A 478 8.08 14.07 -0.65
N GLY A 479 7.24 13.23 -1.27
CA GLY A 479 7.64 12.04 -1.98
C GLY A 479 7.79 10.81 -1.08
N ASP A 480 7.40 10.90 0.19
CA ASP A 480 7.45 9.78 1.11
C ASP A 480 6.37 8.75 0.79
N VAL A 481 6.76 7.48 0.83
CA VAL A 481 5.92 6.37 0.36
C VAL A 481 5.30 5.62 1.54
N TYR A 482 4.00 5.37 1.42
CA TYR A 482 3.19 4.69 2.41
C TYR A 482 2.57 3.42 1.83
N LEU A 483 2.64 2.33 2.59
CA LEU A 483 1.95 1.08 2.31
C LEU A 483 0.76 0.92 3.27
N LEU A 484 -0.43 0.73 2.71
CA LEU A 484 -1.62 0.40 3.47
C LEU A 484 -1.77 -1.11 3.54
N GLY A 485 -1.87 -1.68 4.73
CA GLY A 485 -1.94 -3.12 4.91
C GLY A 485 -2.96 -3.57 5.94
N ILE A 486 -3.26 -4.87 5.92
CA ILE A 486 -3.99 -5.55 6.99
C ILE A 486 -3.07 -6.61 7.60
N THR A 487 -2.93 -6.53 8.91
CA THR A 487 -2.20 -7.49 9.74
C THR A 487 -3.15 -8.52 10.35
N ARG A 488 -2.63 -9.67 10.77
CA ARG A 488 -3.39 -10.68 11.51
C ARG A 488 -2.60 -11.18 12.70
N GLU A 489 -3.06 -10.84 13.90
CA GLU A 489 -2.49 -11.37 15.14
C GLU A 489 -3.61 -11.98 16.01
N ASN A 490 -3.44 -13.22 16.47
CA ASN A 490 -4.39 -13.90 17.36
C ASN A 490 -5.86 -13.89 16.86
N ASP A 491 -6.07 -14.00 15.55
CA ASP A 491 -7.38 -13.92 14.87
C ASP A 491 -8.07 -12.54 14.91
N VAL A 492 -7.36 -11.51 15.36
CA VAL A 492 -7.72 -10.10 15.19
C VAL A 492 -7.04 -9.57 13.94
N PHE A 493 -7.79 -8.80 13.14
CA PHE A 493 -7.26 -8.10 11.99
C PHE A 493 -7.13 -6.63 12.37
N ASP A 494 -5.94 -6.07 12.16
CA ASP A 494 -5.69 -4.66 12.39
C ASP A 494 -5.12 -4.05 11.10
N GLY A 495 -5.68 -2.92 10.69
CA GLY A 495 -5.11 -2.16 9.59
C GLY A 495 -3.83 -1.48 10.08
N VAL A 496 -2.87 -1.34 9.17
CA VAL A 496 -1.58 -0.69 9.42
C VAL A 496 -1.27 0.26 8.27
N ILE A 497 -0.70 1.42 8.60
CA ILE A 497 0.01 2.28 7.66
C ILE A 497 1.49 2.11 7.93
N MET A 498 2.25 1.74 6.92
CA MET A 498 3.70 1.62 7.02
C MET A 498 4.33 2.70 6.14
N LYS A 499 5.32 3.43 6.66
CA LYS A 499 6.11 4.38 5.90
C LYS A 499 7.43 3.72 5.48
N LEU A 500 7.84 3.95 4.24
CA LEU A 500 9.03 3.39 3.62
C LEU A 500 10.24 4.30 3.87
N PHE A 501 11.36 3.70 4.26
CA PHE A 501 12.62 4.41 4.52
C PHE A 501 13.79 3.69 3.87
N ALA A 502 14.88 4.41 3.58
CA ALA A 502 16.14 3.78 3.23
C ALA A 502 16.65 2.93 4.40
N THR A 503 17.16 1.73 4.13
CA THR A 503 17.93 1.02 5.15
C THR A 503 19.21 1.82 5.43
N PRO A 504 19.49 2.21 6.68
CA PRO A 504 20.73 2.90 7.00
C PRO A 504 21.93 2.05 6.57
N THR A 505 22.75 2.59 5.67
CA THR A 505 23.96 1.88 5.19
C THR A 505 25.06 1.88 6.24
N THR A 506 24.99 2.86 7.17
CA THR A 506 25.86 3.00 8.33
C THR A 506 25.00 3.03 9.58
N VAL A 507 25.31 2.19 10.57
CA VAL A 507 24.57 2.20 11.85
C VAL A 507 24.80 3.56 12.52
N GLY A 508 23.71 4.28 12.81
CA GLY A 508 23.72 5.61 13.42
C GLY A 508 23.75 6.80 12.46
N ASP A 509 23.84 6.56 11.16
CA ASP A 509 23.54 7.55 10.11
C ASP A 509 22.00 7.66 10.02
N THR A 510 21.43 8.56 10.81
CA THR A 510 19.97 8.65 10.98
C THR A 510 19.33 9.50 9.89
N ASN A 511 20.08 10.38 9.22
CA ASN A 511 19.58 11.18 8.11
C ASN A 511 19.79 10.51 6.73
N GLY A 512 20.55 9.41 6.67
CA GLY A 512 20.76 8.62 5.46
C GLY A 512 21.69 9.26 4.43
N ASP A 513 22.46 10.29 4.81
CA ASP A 513 23.36 11.02 3.90
C ASP A 513 24.71 10.31 3.68
N GLY A 514 24.96 9.23 4.42
CA GLY A 514 26.18 8.42 4.36
C GLY A 514 27.31 8.91 5.26
N ALA A 515 27.10 9.96 6.06
CA ALA A 515 28.12 10.57 6.92
C ALA A 515 27.65 10.70 8.37
N LEU A 516 28.30 9.96 9.28
CA LEU A 516 28.03 10.03 10.71
C LEU A 516 28.51 11.37 11.31
N ASN A 517 27.60 12.31 11.60
CA ASN A 517 27.88 13.68 12.06
C ASN A 517 26.81 14.26 13.01
N SER A 518 26.95 15.52 13.45
CA SER A 518 26.03 16.12 14.43
C SER A 518 24.57 16.16 13.96
N ALA A 519 24.32 16.24 12.65
CA ALA A 519 22.97 16.20 12.09
C ALA A 519 22.24 14.87 12.44
N ASP A 520 22.96 13.76 12.58
CA ASP A 520 22.37 12.48 12.98
C ASP A 520 21.91 12.49 14.44
N ILE A 521 22.72 13.12 15.29
CA ILE A 521 22.39 13.29 16.70
C ILE A 521 21.18 14.23 16.82
N ASP A 522 21.15 15.30 16.05
CA ASP A 522 20.07 16.29 16.05
C ASP A 522 18.74 15.68 15.59
N LEU A 523 18.76 14.93 14.48
CA LEU A 523 17.58 14.23 13.99
C LEU A 523 17.09 13.20 15.01
N LEU A 524 17.98 12.37 15.55
CA LEU A 524 17.59 11.37 16.54
C LEU A 524 17.04 12.01 17.83
N THR A 525 17.65 13.12 18.27
CA THR A 525 17.20 13.88 19.44
C THR A 525 15.82 14.46 19.22
N LYS A 526 15.57 15.05 18.04
CA LYS A 526 14.26 15.57 17.65
C LYS A 526 13.21 14.47 17.65
N LEU A 527 13.48 13.34 16.98
CA LEU A 527 12.53 12.21 16.88
C LEU A 527 12.22 11.61 18.26
N ALA A 528 13.22 11.48 19.14
CA ALA A 528 13.04 11.01 20.50
C ALA A 528 12.19 11.97 21.36
N ARG A 529 12.32 13.29 21.15
CA ARG A 529 11.53 14.32 21.84
C ARG A 529 10.08 14.38 21.35
N GLU A 530 9.86 14.09 20.07
CA GLU A 530 8.53 14.07 19.44
C GLU A 530 7.78 12.75 19.65
N GLU A 531 8.37 11.80 20.39
CA GLU A 531 7.82 10.44 20.60
C GLU A 531 7.52 9.73 19.26
N SER A 532 8.41 9.91 18.28
CA SER A 532 8.29 9.29 16.97
C SER A 532 8.27 7.75 17.06
N ARG A 533 7.56 7.12 16.12
CA ARG A 533 7.44 5.65 16.02
C ARG A 533 8.42 5.04 15.02
N GLU A 534 9.44 5.78 14.61
CA GLU A 534 10.46 5.34 13.67
C GLU A 534 11.44 4.34 14.29
N ILE A 535 10.96 3.11 14.45
CA ILE A 535 11.70 2.00 15.09
C ILE A 535 13.00 1.61 14.36
N GLN A 536 13.23 2.09 13.13
CA GLN A 536 14.55 1.99 12.48
C GLN A 536 15.66 2.69 13.26
N PHE A 537 15.29 3.67 14.09
CA PHE A 537 16.20 4.42 14.94
C PHE A 537 16.18 3.95 16.41
N ASP A 538 15.50 2.84 16.72
CA ASP A 538 15.63 2.13 18.00
C ASP A 538 16.99 1.42 18.06
N LEU A 539 18.04 2.21 18.31
CA LEU A 539 19.41 1.74 18.41
C LEU A 539 19.66 0.94 19.69
N SER A 540 18.85 1.16 20.73
CA SER A 540 18.94 0.44 22.00
C SER A 540 18.31 -0.95 21.96
N GLY A 541 17.39 -1.18 21.01
CA GLY A 541 16.70 -2.44 20.77
C GLY A 541 15.62 -2.74 21.80
N ASP A 542 15.05 -1.70 22.44
CA ASP A 542 14.02 -1.84 23.48
C ASP A 542 12.57 -1.71 22.94
N GLY A 543 12.44 -1.42 21.65
CA GLY A 543 11.20 -1.28 20.91
C GLY A 543 10.60 0.13 20.96
N VAL A 544 11.30 1.12 21.54
CA VAL A 544 10.78 2.48 21.72
C VAL A 544 11.85 3.51 21.38
N LEU A 545 11.58 4.35 20.38
CA LEU A 545 12.47 5.47 20.07
C LEU A 545 12.42 6.55 21.15
N ASN A 546 13.49 6.68 21.94
CA ASN A 546 13.57 7.58 23.07
C ASN A 546 15.02 8.02 23.38
N ASN A 547 15.23 8.68 24.52
CA ASN A 547 16.56 9.16 24.91
C ASN A 547 17.59 8.03 25.12
N LEU A 548 17.18 6.78 25.34
CA LEU A 548 18.07 5.63 25.38
C LEU A 548 18.75 5.38 24.02
N ASP A 549 18.06 5.59 22.91
CA ASP A 549 18.63 5.44 21.57
C ASP A 549 19.60 6.57 21.26
N ARG A 550 19.24 7.81 21.63
CA ARG A 550 20.14 8.96 21.56
C ARG A 550 21.43 8.70 22.32
N LEU A 551 21.31 8.21 23.56
CA LEU A 551 22.48 7.86 24.36
C LEU A 551 23.25 6.68 23.77
N PHE A 552 22.57 5.72 23.15
CA PHE A 552 23.23 4.62 22.44
C PHE A 552 24.05 5.15 21.25
N LEU A 553 23.48 6.05 20.45
CA LEU A 553 24.16 6.72 19.33
C LEU A 553 25.44 7.42 19.81
N ILE A 554 25.34 8.23 20.87
CA ILE A 554 26.48 8.98 21.42
C ILE A 554 27.54 8.03 22.01
N ASP A 555 27.13 7.11 22.88
CA ASP A 555 28.05 6.31 23.70
C ASP A 555 28.67 5.13 22.92
N ASN A 556 27.94 4.50 22.00
CA ASN A 556 28.36 3.26 21.34
C ASN A 556 28.77 3.44 19.87
N ILE A 557 28.15 4.39 19.16
CA ILE A 557 28.39 4.60 17.73
C ILE A 557 29.40 5.73 17.52
N PHE A 558 29.09 6.95 17.96
CA PHE A 558 30.05 8.06 17.93
C PHE A 558 31.22 7.85 18.89
N GLN A 559 31.00 7.08 19.97
CA GLN A 559 31.97 6.84 21.03
C GLN A 559 32.52 8.15 21.60
N THR A 560 31.62 9.13 21.77
CA THR A 560 31.95 10.47 22.25
C THR A 560 31.26 10.78 23.58
N ASN A 561 31.52 11.97 24.10
CA ASN A 561 31.08 12.49 25.38
C ASN A 561 30.11 13.65 25.15
N LEU A 562 29.03 13.70 25.95
CA LEU A 562 28.28 14.95 26.12
C LEU A 562 29.24 16.11 26.44
N GLY A 563 29.14 17.20 25.68
CA GLY A 563 30.09 18.31 25.75
C GLY A 563 31.00 18.44 24.53
N ASP A 564 31.26 17.35 23.80
CA ASP A 564 32.11 17.34 22.60
C ASP A 564 31.33 17.85 21.37
N ALA A 565 31.26 19.17 21.21
CA ALA A 565 30.44 19.85 20.20
C ALA A 565 31.00 19.67 18.78
N ASN A 566 32.29 19.40 18.62
CA ASN A 566 32.93 19.19 17.31
C ASN A 566 33.13 17.71 16.94
N LEU A 567 32.75 16.79 17.84
CA LEU A 567 32.84 15.34 17.68
C LEU A 567 34.28 14.84 17.45
N ASP A 568 35.28 15.50 18.05
CA ASP A 568 36.69 15.09 17.96
C ASP A 568 37.10 14.03 19.01
N GLY A 569 36.12 13.59 19.81
CA GLY A 569 36.23 12.64 20.90
C GLY A 569 36.62 13.27 22.24
N ARG A 570 36.75 14.61 22.32
CA ARG A 570 37.27 15.30 23.50
C ARG A 570 36.43 16.52 23.86
N TRP A 571 35.96 16.54 25.10
CA TRP A 571 35.35 17.74 25.64
C TRP A 571 36.38 18.71 26.23
N THR A 572 36.64 19.79 25.51
CA THR A 572 37.69 20.78 25.78
C THR A 572 37.17 22.23 25.67
N SER A 573 38.07 23.19 25.84
CA SER A 573 37.73 24.60 25.61
C SER A 573 37.37 24.92 24.16
N ALA A 574 37.78 24.07 23.19
CA ALA A 574 37.41 24.27 21.79
C ALA A 574 35.90 24.13 21.61
N ASP A 575 35.29 23.13 22.22
CA ASP A 575 33.84 22.90 22.20
C ASP A 575 33.07 24.06 22.83
N LEU A 576 33.56 24.55 23.97
CA LEU A 576 32.97 25.71 24.64
C LEU A 576 32.99 26.95 23.73
N VAL A 577 34.09 27.17 23.00
CA VAL A 577 34.17 28.30 22.07
C VAL A 577 33.13 28.14 20.94
N ILE A 578 32.92 26.94 20.42
CA ILE A 578 31.94 26.66 19.36
C ILE A 578 30.52 26.99 19.83
N VAL A 579 30.08 26.39 20.94
CA VAL A 579 28.69 26.58 21.44
C VAL A 579 28.43 28.02 21.88
N PHE A 580 29.42 28.73 22.44
CA PHE A 580 29.25 30.14 22.77
C PHE A 580 29.32 31.07 21.55
N GLN A 581 29.92 30.65 20.45
CA GLN A 581 29.91 31.40 19.19
C GLN A 581 28.57 31.28 18.45
N ALA A 582 27.84 30.16 18.63
CA ALA A 582 26.48 30.02 18.13
C ALA A 582 25.54 31.09 18.72
N GLY A 583 25.77 31.48 19.98
CA GLY A 583 25.09 32.61 20.61
C GLY A 583 23.73 32.27 21.24
N GLU A 584 23.44 30.98 21.45
CA GLU A 584 22.14 30.48 21.90
C GLU A 584 22.08 30.21 23.41
N TYR A 585 23.19 30.42 24.13
CA TYR A 585 23.23 30.18 25.57
C TYR A 585 22.26 31.09 26.33
N GLN A 586 21.20 30.50 26.90
CA GLN A 586 20.15 31.21 27.64
C GLN A 586 19.55 32.40 26.89
N ASP A 587 19.29 32.25 25.59
CA ASP A 587 18.75 33.32 24.74
C ASP A 587 17.21 33.48 24.83
N GLU A 588 16.55 32.57 25.57
CA GLU A 588 15.09 32.49 25.72
C GLU A 588 14.33 32.12 24.44
N GLN A 589 15.03 31.65 23.39
CA GLN A 589 14.41 31.07 22.20
C GLN A 589 14.22 29.56 22.41
N PRO A 590 12.99 29.03 22.29
CA PRO A 590 12.76 27.60 22.50
C PRO A 590 13.03 26.80 21.22
N ASN A 591 13.67 25.65 21.37
CA ASN A 591 13.97 24.64 20.34
C ASN A 591 14.81 25.16 19.17
N ASN A 592 15.79 26.04 19.41
CA ASN A 592 16.70 26.52 18.37
C ASN A 592 18.10 25.90 18.41
N SER A 593 18.44 25.09 19.42
CA SER A 593 19.79 24.51 19.55
C SER A 593 19.86 23.04 19.16
N GLY A 594 20.89 22.68 18.39
CA GLY A 594 21.36 21.32 18.16
C GLY A 594 22.61 20.96 18.99
N TRP A 595 23.18 19.79 18.70
CA TRP A 595 24.35 19.22 19.38
C TRP A 595 25.57 20.14 19.33
N SER A 596 25.88 20.67 18.15
CA SER A 596 27.02 21.57 17.94
C SER A 596 26.80 22.97 18.53
N GLU A 597 25.56 23.29 18.91
CA GLU A 597 25.15 24.57 19.50
C GLU A 597 24.98 24.47 21.02
N GLY A 598 24.94 23.24 21.56
CA GLY A 598 25.06 22.96 22.99
C GLY A 598 23.91 22.16 23.62
N ASP A 599 22.95 21.66 22.84
CA ASP A 599 21.85 20.82 23.34
C ASP A 599 22.33 19.39 23.70
N TRP A 600 23.07 19.28 24.79
CA TRP A 600 23.60 18.00 25.27
C TRP A 600 22.61 17.22 26.11
N ASN A 601 21.55 17.87 26.62
CA ASN A 601 20.50 17.19 27.34
C ASN A 601 19.34 16.69 26.44
N GLY A 602 19.20 17.26 25.24
CA GLY A 602 18.21 16.88 24.24
C GLY A 602 16.87 17.63 24.36
N ASP A 603 16.79 18.72 25.12
CA ASP A 603 15.55 19.50 25.30
C ASP A 603 15.36 20.59 24.24
N GLY A 604 16.33 20.77 23.34
CA GLY A 604 16.28 21.71 22.22
C GLY A 604 16.83 23.10 22.53
N ASP A 605 17.32 23.32 23.76
CA ASP A 605 17.76 24.63 24.23
C ASP A 605 19.16 24.55 24.84
N PHE A 606 20.07 25.45 24.47
CA PHE A 606 21.37 25.52 25.14
C PHE A 606 21.31 26.28 26.47
N THR A 607 21.27 25.55 27.59
CA THR A 607 21.14 26.13 28.94
C THR A 607 22.23 25.68 29.92
N SER A 608 22.14 26.18 31.15
CA SER A 608 22.99 25.67 32.25
C SER A 608 22.76 24.19 32.55
N ARG A 609 21.63 23.59 32.15
CA ARG A 609 21.33 22.18 32.39
C ARG A 609 22.20 21.26 31.54
N ASP A 610 22.50 21.67 30.32
CA ASP A 610 23.39 20.95 29.39
C ASP A 610 24.80 20.81 29.97
N PHE A 611 25.32 21.92 30.51
CA PHE A 611 26.59 21.91 31.22
C PHE A 611 26.59 20.97 32.41
N VAL A 612 25.53 20.97 33.21
CA VAL A 612 25.43 20.11 34.39
C VAL A 612 25.44 18.65 33.97
N ILE A 613 24.68 18.28 32.93
CA ILE A 613 24.63 16.91 32.43
C ILE A 613 25.97 16.48 31.82
N ALA A 614 26.60 17.33 31.00
CA ALA A 614 27.92 17.06 30.45
C ALA A 614 28.99 16.88 31.56
N LEU A 615 28.99 17.75 32.57
CA LEU A 615 29.90 17.66 33.73
C LEU A 615 29.64 16.44 34.61
N GLN A 616 28.40 15.98 34.71
CA GLN A 616 28.03 14.80 35.50
C GLN A 616 28.49 13.50 34.85
N ARG A 617 28.44 13.43 33.52
CA ARG A 617 28.87 12.24 32.78
C ARG A 617 30.38 12.22 32.49
N ASN A 618 31.00 13.39 32.27
CA ASN A 618 32.33 13.46 31.66
C ASN A 618 33.32 14.31 32.47
N ARG A 619 34.61 14.17 32.11
CA ARG A 619 35.68 15.00 32.66
C ARG A 619 36.14 16.02 31.63
N TYR A 620 35.82 17.29 31.88
CA TYR A 620 36.30 18.41 31.09
C TYR A 620 37.84 18.53 31.15
N GLY A 621 38.50 18.51 29.98
CA GLY A 621 39.93 18.82 29.86
C GLY A 621 40.93 17.74 30.27
N ASP A 622 40.54 16.46 30.39
CA ASP A 622 41.48 15.37 30.70
C ASP A 622 42.26 14.92 29.45
N ASP A 623 43.49 15.43 29.28
CA ASP A 623 44.49 15.00 28.28
C ASP A 623 45.35 13.79 28.73
N ASN A 624 45.04 13.16 29.87
CA ASN A 624 45.87 12.09 30.41
C ASN A 624 45.33 10.71 30.04
N ALA A 625 45.93 10.13 29.00
CA ALA A 625 46.05 8.69 28.86
C ALA A 625 46.70 8.09 30.12
N ALA A 626 45.88 7.63 31.06
CA ALA A 626 46.34 6.66 32.04
C ALA A 626 46.60 5.36 31.26
N ILE A 627 47.84 5.17 30.82
CA ILE A 627 48.35 3.87 30.44
C ILE A 627 48.03 2.94 31.60
N LEU A 628 47.11 1.99 31.38
CA LEU A 628 46.88 0.90 32.31
C LEU A 628 48.20 0.12 32.39
N VAL A 629 48.96 0.34 33.47
CA VAL A 629 50.11 -0.50 33.81
C VAL A 629 49.54 -1.89 34.15
N PRO A 630 49.89 -2.97 33.44
CA PRO A 630 49.47 -4.29 33.85
C PRO A 630 50.32 -4.71 35.06
N GLU A 631 49.71 -4.74 36.24
CA GLU A 631 50.31 -5.38 37.41
C GLU A 631 50.15 -6.92 37.34
N PRO A 632 51.11 -7.68 37.89
CA PRO A 632 51.31 -9.09 37.57
C PRO A 632 50.36 -10.03 38.33
N VAL A 633 50.14 -11.17 37.70
CA VAL A 633 49.40 -12.35 38.18
C VAL A 633 49.70 -12.70 39.65
N PHE A 634 48.65 -12.85 40.45
CA PHE A 634 48.65 -13.74 41.62
C PHE A 634 47.61 -14.85 41.43
N GLY A 635 48.11 -16.02 41.04
CA GLY A 635 47.37 -17.27 41.12
C GLY A 635 47.41 -17.83 42.55
N ILE A 636 46.24 -18.13 43.09
CA ILE A 636 45.97 -19.13 44.13
C ILE A 636 44.61 -19.72 43.75
N SER A 637 44.53 -20.82 43.00
CA SER A 637 44.58 -22.20 43.49
C SER A 637 43.65 -22.46 44.68
N LEU A 638 42.40 -22.80 44.39
CA LEU A 638 41.66 -23.83 45.14
C LEU A 638 40.82 -24.65 44.16
N ALA A 639 41.33 -25.85 43.88
CA ALA A 639 40.60 -26.99 43.36
C ALA A 639 39.60 -27.48 44.43
N LEU A 640 38.48 -28.16 44.17
CA LEU A 640 38.23 -29.40 43.42
C LEU A 640 36.69 -29.68 43.58
N PRO A 641 36.08 -30.74 43.01
CA PRO A 641 35.47 -30.84 41.68
C PRO A 641 33.96 -31.21 41.71
N VAL A 642 33.21 -30.91 40.64
CA VAL A 642 31.95 -31.62 40.35
C VAL A 642 32.25 -32.66 39.28
N LEU A 643 32.36 -33.91 39.73
CA LEU A 643 32.49 -35.10 38.90
C LEU A 643 31.12 -35.76 38.78
N LEU A 644 30.68 -35.97 37.53
CA LEU A 644 29.91 -37.13 37.07
C LEU A 644 28.80 -37.69 37.98
N VAL A 645 27.55 -37.37 37.66
CA VAL A 645 26.47 -38.37 37.62
C VAL A 645 25.66 -38.17 36.33
N LEU A 646 26.12 -38.82 35.26
CA LEU A 646 25.23 -39.38 34.26
C LEU A 646 24.58 -40.64 34.86
N LEU A 647 23.38 -40.99 34.38
CA LEU A 647 22.51 -42.10 34.81
C LEU A 647 21.76 -41.73 36.09
N ASP A 648 20.45 -41.58 36.15
CA ASP A 648 19.42 -42.49 35.67
C ASP A 648 18.07 -41.82 35.98
N ARG A 649 17.22 -41.62 34.97
CA ARG A 649 15.76 -41.79 35.06
C ARG A 649 15.10 -41.48 33.73
N ARG A 650 15.05 -42.52 32.90
CA ARG A 650 13.94 -42.74 31.98
C ARG A 650 12.72 -43.24 32.78
N ARG A 651 11.52 -43.02 32.21
CA ARG A 651 10.22 -43.71 32.42
C ARG A 651 9.43 -43.27 33.65
N SER A 652 8.12 -43.03 33.65
CA SER A 652 6.96 -43.07 32.71
C SER A 652 5.85 -42.23 33.41
N CYS A 653 4.76 -41.71 32.84
CA CYS A 653 3.91 -42.00 31.68
C CYS A 653 3.43 -40.68 31.05
#